data_AF-A0A1L6PKR1-F1
#
_entry.id   AF-A0A1L6PKR1-F1
#
_cell.length_a   1.000
_cell.length_b   1.000
_cell.length_c   1.000
_cell.angle_alpha   90.00
_cell.angle_beta   90.00
_cell.angle_gamma   90.00
#
_symmetry.space_group_name_H-M   'P 1'
#
loop_
_entity.id
_entity.type
_entity.pdbx_description
1 polymer ?
#
loop_
_entity_poly.entity_id
_entity_poly.type
_entity_poly.pdbx_seq_one_letter_code
_entity_poly.pdbx_strand_id
1 'polypeptide(L)'
;MTGDVTREVLQHSADTLERALDDALQAMPSREAHLRKAREGLLRTREQLANGYPYVPGYRIANGASTVAEYYMRTDVARARELLELAVLLLESERNDDGRYTPTIEKCQERLEQLGPVPAPTAGTGPAPGPGASSGPASAGQLPQQAPAPGGGDSRAVTVSAAAAAVAPATASENGATSTAAAAADAGGGVAVSVAAGGETATVGVAASRFLPQMNPTRDWDTLLEEWRSGEPDEDTVRQLAAELGARITELFGRHASIPSESLLPVLDEDLQELPGLLAFVSVPGDDAQALHQRAKDARSNCRSEMLSYAKGNTVVDVRALRRHWLASALWNYAVEGHWHSSGYQTLADILGYLQLIQISYRYHEAKREQLLDVTETAVLLALGELRDPELNRVPYVYGWLRHAIGIHLLVGGPDPTAPKELRFNELIQDPRFADRHIYAEYWAARVLNRWTEENQHRSSVALTLLKLSGWKADRLDRLLDLLYSSTGSYGDTETPEERQEALAFWRKASRDMLATIRMVRVARNPWDSGAATTADLLSMGDQGASVQVSNRLLQGIAAELAPGPQGTMVQGALFAGRPVPTFLALDSFGPVGVLKIDEVAKVRREKENFDRFAEAYLRPVYRASKCVVGSTTVANSSNGDLYQGIFTSYVFRHRDEPKTLRDWVRTADPDALQSVIKEVFMDALGPWLSQAQRTIGDLRGEYPALRPAAFELTSYAPGKNAESELEHFRLPEVADIFGIDGGLPWRHRRLGHLLKNSALGSSPFAAAPGYESVTNPLWLVAHMAEIGERDAGTSDLFERLLYDRQYGVTTASYLTCVCHGDLHGENVLASGPDGRRPDLYVIDFETTHQGHICKDFARLESALWSRTFSWNHEQLLQVRSWFVGSLRGTAMWEPDIPADVDPDVRRVLLCIAELRAILKGCEQKNWPFGEAEYQWALLASLLPFARYRDHKDQVNRHLPFLLAADVADVLVEHAEGAASGS
;
A
#
# COMPACT_ATOMS: atom_id res chain seq x y z
N MET A 1 -39.51 -5.23 -9.73
CA MET A 1 -40.37 -6.30 -9.21
C MET A 1 -39.60 -7.60 -9.31
N THR A 2 -38.84 -7.94 -8.28
CA THR A 2 -38.34 -9.31 -8.09
C THR A 2 -39.52 -10.16 -7.65
N GLY A 3 -39.85 -11.21 -8.39
CA GLY A 3 -40.85 -12.20 -7.98
C GLY A 3 -40.14 -13.30 -7.22
N ASP A 4 -40.54 -13.55 -5.97
CA ASP A 4 -40.01 -14.66 -5.18
C ASP A 4 -40.25 -15.98 -5.93
N VAL A 5 -39.16 -16.68 -6.26
CA VAL A 5 -39.22 -17.96 -6.96
C VAL A 5 -39.83 -19.01 -6.03
N THR A 6 -41.04 -19.43 -6.36
CA THR A 6 -41.83 -20.31 -5.49
C THR A 6 -41.22 -21.73 -5.45
N ARG A 7 -41.56 -22.48 -4.40
CA ARG A 7 -41.20 -23.91 -4.27
C ARG A 7 -41.65 -24.75 -5.47
N GLU A 8 -42.75 -24.36 -6.12
CA GLU A 8 -43.26 -25.02 -7.34
C GLU A 8 -42.35 -24.75 -8.54
N VAL A 9 -41.86 -23.51 -8.70
CA VAL A 9 -40.87 -23.16 -9.74
C VAL A 9 -39.56 -23.90 -9.49
N LEU A 10 -39.05 -23.95 -8.25
CA LEU A 10 -37.83 -24.72 -7.93
C LEU A 10 -37.99 -26.22 -8.23
N GLN A 11 -39.15 -26.81 -7.90
CA GLN A 11 -39.44 -28.21 -8.19
C GLN A 11 -39.48 -28.44 -9.71
N HIS A 12 -40.23 -27.63 -10.46
CA HIS A 12 -40.31 -27.72 -11.91
C HIS A 12 -38.93 -27.55 -12.58
N SER A 13 -38.12 -26.60 -12.12
CA SER A 13 -36.78 -26.38 -12.63
C SER A 13 -35.84 -27.55 -12.32
N ALA A 14 -35.95 -28.17 -11.14
CA ALA A 14 -35.22 -29.39 -10.80
C ALA A 14 -35.64 -30.58 -11.70
N ASP A 15 -36.93 -30.71 -12.01
CA ASP A 15 -37.47 -31.79 -12.85
C ASP A 15 -37.12 -31.60 -14.34
N THR A 16 -36.97 -30.36 -14.81
CA THR A 16 -36.44 -30.06 -16.16
C THR A 16 -34.94 -30.30 -16.24
N LEU A 17 -34.17 -29.92 -15.22
CA LEU A 17 -32.74 -30.22 -15.16
C LEU A 17 -32.47 -31.72 -15.07
N GLU A 18 -33.21 -32.48 -14.25
CA GLU A 18 -33.00 -33.93 -14.11
C GLU A 18 -33.12 -34.66 -15.44
N ARG A 19 -34.22 -34.42 -16.17
CA ARG A 19 -34.46 -35.04 -17.48
C ARG A 19 -33.32 -34.73 -18.45
N ALA A 20 -32.91 -33.46 -18.53
CA ALA A 20 -31.81 -33.04 -19.41
C ALA A 20 -30.44 -33.61 -19.00
N LEU A 21 -30.22 -33.82 -17.70
CA LEU A 21 -28.98 -34.37 -17.16
C LEU A 21 -28.87 -35.88 -17.38
N ASP A 22 -29.96 -36.62 -17.19
CA ASP A 22 -29.99 -38.07 -17.42
C ASP A 22 -29.99 -38.41 -18.92
N ASP A 23 -30.66 -37.61 -19.76
CA ASP A 23 -30.53 -37.65 -21.23
C ASP A 23 -29.05 -37.48 -21.66
N ALA A 24 -28.36 -36.45 -21.14
CA ALA A 24 -26.97 -36.15 -21.47
C ALA A 24 -25.97 -37.21 -20.94
N LEU A 25 -26.22 -37.77 -19.75
CA LEU A 25 -25.40 -38.83 -19.15
C LEU A 25 -25.49 -40.14 -19.96
N GLN A 26 -26.67 -40.49 -20.49
CA GLN A 26 -26.82 -41.63 -21.39
C GLN A 26 -26.09 -41.43 -22.73
N ALA A 27 -26.05 -40.20 -23.23
CA ALA A 27 -25.46 -39.88 -24.54
C ALA A 27 -23.91 -39.80 -24.53
N MET A 28 -23.27 -39.40 -23.43
CA MET A 28 -21.80 -39.23 -23.37
C MET A 28 -21.14 -39.68 -22.06
N PRO A 29 -20.86 -40.99 -21.89
CA PRO A 29 -20.10 -41.52 -20.75
C PRO A 29 -18.71 -40.88 -20.55
N SER A 30 -18.08 -40.40 -21.64
CA SER A 30 -16.77 -39.74 -21.58
C SER A 30 -16.76 -38.36 -20.89
N ARG A 31 -17.93 -37.77 -20.60
CA ARG A 31 -18.09 -36.51 -19.86
C ARG A 31 -18.68 -36.68 -18.46
N GLU A 32 -18.86 -37.92 -18.00
CA GLU A 32 -19.55 -38.25 -16.74
C GLU A 32 -19.03 -37.44 -15.54
N ALA A 33 -17.71 -37.30 -15.39
CA ALA A 33 -17.10 -36.58 -14.26
C ALA A 33 -17.53 -35.11 -14.14
N HIS A 34 -17.85 -34.43 -15.25
CA HIS A 34 -18.29 -33.03 -15.23
C HIS A 34 -19.80 -32.92 -14.95
N LEU A 35 -20.59 -33.82 -15.53
CA LEU A 35 -22.04 -33.92 -15.33
C LEU A 35 -22.39 -34.43 -13.90
N ARG A 36 -21.54 -35.26 -13.29
CA ARG A 36 -21.71 -35.78 -11.93
C ARG A 36 -21.82 -34.67 -10.88
N LYS A 37 -21.04 -33.59 -11.02
CA LYS A 37 -21.10 -32.41 -10.12
C LYS A 37 -22.45 -31.68 -10.21
N ALA A 38 -23.07 -31.62 -11.39
CA ALA A 38 -24.43 -31.11 -11.55
C ALA A 38 -25.46 -32.05 -10.88
N ARG A 39 -25.27 -33.37 -11.00
CA ARG A 39 -26.14 -34.38 -10.37
C ARG A 39 -26.10 -34.33 -8.85
N GLU A 40 -24.91 -34.18 -8.26
CA GLU A 40 -24.72 -34.01 -6.82
C GLU A 40 -25.40 -32.73 -6.28
N GLY A 41 -25.29 -31.62 -7.03
CA GLY A 41 -25.99 -30.37 -6.69
C GLY A 41 -27.51 -30.51 -6.76
N LEU A 42 -28.03 -31.17 -7.79
CA LEU A 42 -29.46 -31.44 -7.98
C LEU A 42 -30.03 -32.37 -6.90
N LEU A 43 -29.33 -33.47 -6.57
CA LEU A 43 -29.76 -34.42 -5.53
C LEU A 43 -29.89 -33.75 -4.16
N ARG A 44 -28.89 -32.97 -3.73
CA ARG A 44 -28.96 -32.18 -2.49
C ARG A 44 -30.09 -31.15 -2.51
N THR A 45 -30.38 -30.58 -3.68
CA THR A 45 -31.48 -29.61 -3.84
C THR A 45 -32.84 -30.30 -3.68
N ARG A 46 -33.04 -31.49 -4.27
CA ARG A 46 -34.24 -32.30 -4.08
C ARG A 46 -34.40 -32.83 -2.66
N GLU A 47 -33.32 -33.23 -2.00
CA GLU A 47 -33.34 -33.62 -0.59
C GLU A 47 -33.86 -32.46 0.29
N GLN A 48 -33.40 -31.23 0.06
CA GLN A 48 -33.89 -30.05 0.78
C GLN A 48 -35.34 -29.68 0.42
N LEU A 49 -35.76 -29.81 -0.85
CA LEU A 49 -37.15 -29.62 -1.27
C LEU A 49 -38.10 -30.67 -0.67
N ALA A 50 -37.67 -31.94 -0.56
CA ALA A 50 -38.45 -33.02 0.04
C ALA A 50 -38.58 -32.84 1.56
N ASN A 51 -37.47 -32.53 2.24
CA ASN A 51 -37.43 -32.26 3.68
C ASN A 51 -38.09 -30.92 4.10
N GLY A 52 -38.62 -30.15 3.14
CA GLY A 52 -39.40 -28.94 3.43
C GLY A 52 -38.59 -27.77 3.99
N TYR A 53 -37.31 -27.65 3.60
CA TYR A 53 -36.46 -26.54 4.02
C TYR A 53 -37.11 -25.19 3.67
N PRO A 54 -37.08 -24.18 4.57
CA PRO A 54 -37.76 -22.90 4.36
C PRO A 54 -37.15 -22.04 3.25
N TYR A 55 -35.91 -22.36 2.84
CA TYR A 55 -35.20 -21.74 1.73
C TYR A 55 -34.32 -22.79 1.05
N VAL A 56 -34.33 -22.82 -0.28
CA VAL A 56 -33.53 -23.73 -1.11
C VAL A 56 -32.92 -22.91 -2.25
N PRO A 57 -31.59 -22.72 -2.34
CA PRO A 57 -31.01 -21.75 -3.26
C PRO A 57 -31.13 -22.16 -4.74
N GLY A 58 -31.80 -21.33 -5.54
CA GLY A 58 -32.03 -21.51 -6.98
C GLY A 58 -30.75 -21.57 -7.80
N TYR A 59 -29.69 -20.86 -7.37
CA TYR A 59 -28.39 -20.86 -8.04
C TYR A 59 -27.78 -22.27 -8.20
N ARG A 60 -28.16 -23.24 -7.36
CA ARG A 60 -27.68 -24.63 -7.45
C ARG A 60 -28.24 -25.35 -8.68
N ILE A 61 -29.53 -25.15 -8.97
CA ILE A 61 -30.17 -25.66 -10.19
C ILE A 61 -29.63 -24.87 -11.39
N ALA A 62 -29.53 -23.54 -11.29
CA ALA A 62 -29.04 -22.68 -12.37
C ALA A 62 -27.62 -23.05 -12.86
N ASN A 63 -26.68 -23.29 -11.94
CA ASN A 63 -25.33 -23.71 -12.28
C ASN A 63 -25.31 -25.08 -12.98
N GLY A 64 -26.15 -26.02 -12.53
CA GLY A 64 -26.35 -27.30 -13.21
C GLY A 64 -26.92 -27.13 -14.62
N ALA A 65 -27.96 -26.30 -14.77
CA ALA A 65 -28.62 -26.04 -16.05
C ALA A 65 -27.68 -25.35 -17.05
N SER A 66 -26.92 -24.34 -16.63
CA SER A 66 -25.91 -23.68 -17.47
C SER A 66 -24.81 -24.65 -17.92
N THR A 67 -24.42 -25.61 -17.06
CA THR A 67 -23.44 -26.66 -17.39
C THR A 67 -24.00 -27.70 -18.37
N VAL A 68 -25.26 -28.13 -18.20
CA VAL A 68 -25.93 -29.09 -19.10
C VAL A 68 -26.28 -28.43 -20.44
N ALA A 69 -26.58 -27.13 -20.46
CA ALA A 69 -26.81 -26.38 -21.68
C ALA A 69 -25.60 -26.37 -22.62
N GLU A 70 -24.36 -26.29 -22.11
CA GLU A 70 -23.14 -26.34 -22.93
C GLU A 70 -23.00 -27.62 -23.77
N TYR A 71 -23.58 -28.73 -23.32
CA TYR A 71 -23.71 -29.95 -24.11
C TYR A 71 -24.76 -29.76 -25.21
N TYR A 72 -25.96 -29.29 -24.85
CA TYR A 72 -27.08 -29.14 -25.77
C TYR A 72 -26.89 -28.06 -26.84
N MET A 73 -26.07 -27.02 -26.60
CA MET A 73 -25.76 -25.97 -27.61
C MET A 73 -25.21 -26.52 -28.93
N ARG A 74 -24.80 -27.80 -28.99
CA ARG A 74 -24.29 -28.49 -30.18
C ARG A 74 -25.17 -29.66 -30.67
N THR A 75 -26.24 -30.01 -29.95
CA THR A 75 -27.04 -31.24 -30.20
C THR A 75 -28.54 -31.01 -30.20
N ASP A 76 -29.06 -30.11 -29.36
CA ASP A 76 -30.45 -29.63 -29.34
C ASP A 76 -30.48 -28.17 -28.88
N VAL A 77 -30.58 -27.25 -29.85
CA VAL A 77 -30.60 -25.81 -29.61
C VAL A 77 -31.83 -25.37 -28.78
N ALA A 78 -32.97 -26.08 -28.88
CA ALA A 78 -34.15 -25.76 -28.10
C ALA A 78 -33.97 -26.14 -26.63
N ARG A 79 -33.43 -27.35 -26.37
CA ARG A 79 -33.10 -27.81 -25.00
C ARG A 79 -31.98 -26.97 -24.37
N ALA A 80 -31.02 -26.50 -25.17
CA ALA A 80 -29.98 -25.57 -24.72
C ALA A 80 -30.56 -24.21 -24.28
N ARG A 81 -31.50 -23.68 -25.09
CA ARG A 81 -32.21 -22.43 -24.80
C ARG A 81 -33.04 -22.53 -23.53
N GLU A 82 -33.87 -23.58 -23.39
CA GLU A 82 -34.68 -23.85 -22.20
C GLU A 82 -33.84 -23.84 -20.91
N LEU A 83 -32.69 -24.51 -20.92
CA LEU A 83 -31.79 -24.60 -19.75
C LEU A 83 -31.06 -23.29 -19.44
N LEU A 84 -30.72 -22.47 -20.44
CA LEU A 84 -30.10 -21.15 -20.23
C LEU A 84 -31.12 -20.12 -19.74
N GLU A 85 -32.34 -20.11 -20.28
CA GLU A 85 -33.44 -19.25 -19.81
C GLU A 85 -33.82 -19.59 -18.36
N LEU A 86 -33.88 -20.89 -18.02
CA LEU A 86 -34.04 -21.39 -16.65
C LEU A 86 -32.87 -20.98 -15.74
N ALA A 87 -31.63 -21.00 -16.24
CA ALA A 87 -30.47 -20.57 -15.46
C ALA A 87 -30.46 -19.05 -15.18
N VAL A 88 -30.84 -18.22 -16.16
CA VAL A 88 -31.00 -16.76 -15.98
C VAL A 88 -32.08 -16.47 -14.95
N LEU A 89 -33.29 -17.03 -15.12
CA LEU A 89 -34.43 -16.83 -14.21
C LEU A 89 -34.07 -17.08 -12.74
N LEU A 90 -33.37 -18.19 -12.47
CA LEU A 90 -32.98 -18.60 -11.12
C LEU A 90 -31.77 -17.86 -10.55
N LEU A 91 -30.95 -17.21 -11.37
CA LEU A 91 -29.85 -16.34 -10.90
C LEU A 91 -30.33 -14.90 -10.70
N GLU A 92 -31.30 -14.43 -11.49
CA GLU A 92 -31.92 -13.13 -11.31
C GLU A 92 -32.81 -13.08 -10.06
N SER A 93 -33.46 -14.19 -9.67
CA SER A 93 -34.15 -14.30 -8.38
C SER A 93 -33.22 -14.33 -7.16
N GLU A 94 -31.93 -14.59 -7.36
CA GLU A 94 -30.88 -14.66 -6.32
C GLU A 94 -29.97 -13.41 -6.35
N ARG A 95 -30.36 -12.37 -7.11
CA ARG A 95 -29.53 -11.20 -7.39
C ARG A 95 -29.63 -10.14 -6.28
N ASN A 96 -28.75 -10.27 -5.29
CA ASN A 96 -28.48 -9.22 -4.29
C ASN A 96 -27.72 -8.02 -4.89
N ASP A 97 -27.74 -6.88 -4.19
CA ASP A 97 -27.04 -5.64 -4.56
C ASP A 97 -25.52 -5.82 -4.74
N ASP A 98 -24.91 -6.80 -4.05
CA ASP A 98 -23.49 -7.17 -4.16
C ASP A 98 -23.06 -7.64 -5.57
N GLY A 99 -24.00 -7.79 -6.53
CA GLY A 99 -23.70 -8.12 -7.93
C GLY A 99 -23.12 -9.53 -8.16
N ARG A 100 -23.06 -10.38 -7.12
CA ARG A 100 -22.36 -11.68 -7.07
C ARG A 100 -22.61 -12.61 -8.26
N TYR A 101 -23.82 -12.61 -8.82
CA TYR A 101 -24.22 -13.50 -9.92
C TYR A 101 -24.23 -12.82 -11.29
N THR A 102 -24.02 -11.50 -11.37
CA THR A 102 -24.05 -10.71 -12.62
C THR A 102 -23.17 -11.32 -13.72
N PRO A 103 -21.89 -11.70 -13.49
CA PRO A 103 -21.04 -12.28 -14.54
C PRO A 103 -21.50 -13.67 -15.05
N THR A 104 -22.34 -14.38 -14.27
CA THR A 104 -22.91 -15.66 -14.68
C THR A 104 -24.23 -15.46 -15.44
N ILE A 105 -25.02 -14.44 -15.07
CA ILE A 105 -26.22 -14.02 -15.79
C ILE A 105 -25.83 -13.53 -17.18
N GLU A 106 -24.88 -12.59 -17.26
CA GLU A 106 -24.35 -12.03 -18.52
C GLU A 106 -23.85 -13.15 -19.45
N LYS A 107 -23.00 -14.05 -18.95
CA LYS A 107 -22.50 -15.21 -19.70
C LYS A 107 -23.62 -16.15 -20.20
N CYS A 108 -24.75 -16.25 -19.50
CA CYS A 108 -25.90 -17.02 -19.97
C CYS A 108 -26.73 -16.25 -21.02
N GLN A 109 -26.84 -14.93 -20.88
CA GLN A 109 -27.49 -14.05 -21.87
C GLN A 109 -26.71 -13.99 -23.19
N GLU A 110 -25.38 -13.82 -23.16
CA GLU A 110 -24.49 -13.93 -24.33
C GLU A 110 -24.71 -15.24 -25.11
N ARG A 111 -24.92 -16.35 -24.39
CA ARG A 111 -25.18 -17.67 -24.99
C ARG A 111 -26.57 -17.78 -25.58
N LEU A 112 -27.58 -17.15 -24.97
CA LEU A 112 -28.93 -17.07 -25.52
C LEU A 112 -28.98 -16.21 -26.79
N GLU A 113 -28.14 -15.18 -26.90
CA GLU A 113 -27.96 -14.42 -28.14
C GLU A 113 -27.29 -15.26 -29.23
N GLN A 114 -26.21 -15.97 -28.89
CA GLN A 114 -25.49 -16.87 -29.81
C GLN A 114 -26.36 -17.99 -30.41
N LEU A 115 -27.43 -18.42 -29.73
CA LEU A 115 -28.36 -19.43 -30.24
C LEU A 115 -29.41 -18.89 -31.22
N GLY A 116 -29.60 -17.57 -31.31
CA GLY A 116 -30.52 -16.92 -32.24
C GLY A 116 -32.02 -17.19 -31.98
N PRO A 117 -32.93 -16.47 -32.68
CA PRO A 117 -34.38 -16.64 -32.52
C PRO A 117 -34.87 -17.98 -33.08
N VAL A 118 -35.82 -18.60 -32.39
CA VAL A 118 -36.41 -19.88 -32.81
C VAL A 118 -37.20 -19.71 -34.11
N PRO A 119 -36.96 -20.52 -35.16
CA PRO A 119 -37.74 -20.46 -36.39
C PRO A 119 -39.18 -20.91 -36.15
N ALA A 120 -40.15 -20.12 -36.64
CA ALA A 120 -41.58 -20.41 -36.47
C ALA A 120 -41.98 -21.72 -37.21
N PRO A 121 -42.93 -22.50 -36.67
CA PRO A 121 -43.36 -23.76 -37.28
C PRO A 121 -44.05 -23.53 -38.62
N THR A 122 -43.51 -24.12 -39.69
CA THR A 122 -44.06 -24.02 -41.04
C THR A 122 -45.34 -24.86 -41.18
N ALA A 123 -46.46 -24.21 -41.48
CA ALA A 123 -47.73 -24.86 -41.77
C ALA A 123 -47.66 -25.59 -43.12
N GLY A 124 -47.54 -26.93 -43.10
CA GLY A 124 -47.46 -27.76 -44.30
C GLY A 124 -48.78 -28.43 -44.68
N THR A 125 -49.34 -28.05 -45.83
CA THR A 125 -50.45 -28.76 -46.48
C THR A 125 -49.97 -30.04 -47.19
N GLY A 126 -50.67 -31.17 -47.03
CA GLY A 126 -50.53 -32.33 -47.92
C GLY A 126 -51.53 -32.30 -49.09
N PRO A 127 -51.66 -33.38 -49.89
CA PRO A 127 -50.87 -34.62 -49.89
C PRO A 127 -50.36 -35.08 -51.30
N ALA A 128 -49.50 -36.12 -51.31
CA ALA A 128 -49.31 -37.22 -52.30
C ALA A 128 -49.68 -37.03 -53.80
N PRO A 129 -48.81 -37.47 -54.77
CA PRO A 129 -48.48 -38.91 -54.92
C PRO A 129 -47.03 -39.28 -55.31
N GLY A 130 -46.68 -40.57 -55.25
CA GLY A 130 -45.45 -41.19 -55.80
C GLY A 130 -45.68 -41.85 -57.18
N PRO A 131 -45.02 -42.99 -57.56
CA PRO A 131 -44.03 -43.81 -56.85
C PRO A 131 -42.80 -44.30 -57.70
N GLY A 132 -41.90 -45.10 -57.11
CA GLY A 132 -40.80 -45.85 -57.78
C GLY A 132 -39.49 -45.79 -56.94
N ALA A 133 -38.74 -46.85 -56.59
CA ALA A 133 -38.34 -48.12 -57.25
C ALA A 133 -37.34 -47.92 -58.41
N SER A 134 -36.17 -48.58 -58.50
CA SER A 134 -35.48 -49.52 -57.57
C SER A 134 -34.01 -49.77 -58.00
N SER A 135 -33.22 -50.49 -57.18
CA SER A 135 -31.99 -51.27 -57.54
C SER A 135 -30.72 -50.56 -58.08
N GLY A 136 -29.54 -50.99 -57.60
CA GLY A 136 -28.22 -50.78 -58.23
C GLY A 136 -27.83 -51.97 -59.14
N PRO A 137 -26.57 -52.47 -59.18
CA PRO A 137 -25.35 -52.01 -58.48
C PRO A 137 -24.02 -52.07 -59.31
N ALA A 138 -22.91 -51.71 -58.65
CA ALA A 138 -21.53 -52.23 -58.83
C ALA A 138 -20.62 -51.85 -60.04
N SER A 139 -19.32 -51.86 -59.74
CA SER A 139 -18.14 -52.11 -60.62
C SER A 139 -17.52 -51.00 -61.51
N ALA A 140 -16.42 -50.44 -60.99
CA ALA A 140 -15.09 -50.25 -61.63
C ALA A 140 -14.91 -49.59 -63.02
N GLY A 141 -13.96 -48.63 -63.11
CA GLY A 141 -13.12 -48.49 -64.33
C GLY A 141 -12.67 -47.08 -64.77
N GLN A 142 -11.45 -46.69 -64.34
CA GLN A 142 -10.49 -45.82 -65.06
C GLN A 142 -10.78 -44.33 -65.41
N LEU A 143 -9.68 -43.58 -65.27
CA LEU A 143 -9.29 -42.30 -65.90
C LEU A 143 -9.56 -42.24 -67.43
N PRO A 144 -9.63 -41.06 -68.12
CA PRO A 144 -8.62 -40.00 -67.94
C PRO A 144 -8.95 -38.50 -68.24
N GLN A 145 -7.98 -37.65 -67.83
CA GLN A 145 -7.44 -36.48 -68.54
C GLN A 145 -8.18 -35.11 -68.64
N GLN A 146 -7.30 -34.09 -68.69
CA GLN A 146 -7.42 -32.73 -69.24
C GLN A 146 -8.16 -31.62 -68.46
N ALA A 147 -7.57 -30.42 -68.55
CA ALA A 147 -8.09 -29.12 -68.14
C ALA A 147 -8.60 -28.33 -69.37
N PRO A 148 -9.04 -27.06 -69.25
CA PRO A 148 -8.04 -25.99 -69.46
C PRO A 148 -8.25 -24.64 -68.74
N ALA A 149 -7.10 -24.03 -68.41
CA ALA A 149 -6.73 -22.61 -68.60
C ALA A 149 -7.46 -21.44 -67.87
N PRO A 150 -6.75 -20.30 -67.63
CA PRO A 150 -7.28 -19.09 -66.99
C PRO A 150 -7.27 -17.84 -67.91
N GLY A 151 -7.54 -16.66 -67.34
CA GLY A 151 -7.13 -15.35 -67.86
C GLY A 151 -7.14 -14.30 -66.73
N GLY A 152 -6.38 -13.20 -66.80
CA GLY A 152 -5.38 -12.78 -67.80
C GLY A 152 -5.17 -11.26 -67.73
N GLY A 153 -3.94 -10.78 -67.52
CA GLY A 153 -3.69 -9.36 -67.20
C GLY A 153 -2.21 -8.94 -67.16
N ASP A 154 -1.65 -8.75 -68.35
CA ASP A 154 -0.38 -8.09 -68.71
C ASP A 154 -0.10 -6.73 -68.00
N SER A 155 1.13 -6.20 -67.88
CA SER A 155 2.50 -6.72 -68.14
C SER A 155 3.59 -5.77 -67.61
N ARG A 156 4.85 -6.25 -67.55
CA ARG A 156 6.13 -5.47 -67.60
C ARG A 156 6.47 -4.52 -66.41
N ALA A 157 7.75 -4.22 -66.09
CA ALA A 157 9.04 -4.73 -66.61
C ALA A 157 10.26 -4.49 -65.70
N VAL A 158 11.22 -5.43 -65.78
CA VAL A 158 12.70 -5.27 -65.73
C VAL A 158 13.43 -4.97 -64.41
N THR A 159 14.51 -5.74 -64.23
CA THR A 159 15.53 -5.79 -63.17
C THR A 159 16.82 -5.02 -63.52
N VAL A 160 17.60 -4.62 -62.50
CA VAL A 160 19.09 -4.59 -62.37
C VAL A 160 19.40 -3.83 -61.05
N SER A 161 20.32 -4.15 -60.11
CA SER A 161 21.42 -5.11 -59.88
C SER A 161 22.78 -4.41 -59.64
N ALA A 162 23.45 -4.79 -58.54
CA ALA A 162 24.88 -4.68 -58.21
C ALA A 162 25.59 -3.31 -57.93
N ALA A 163 26.12 -3.21 -56.70
CA ALA A 163 27.45 -2.68 -56.29
C ALA A 163 27.82 -1.17 -56.55
N ALA A 164 28.78 -0.53 -55.86
CA ALA A 164 29.86 -1.02 -54.98
C ALA A 164 30.41 0.04 -53.97
N ALA A 165 31.10 -0.46 -52.94
CA ALA A 165 32.33 0.07 -52.30
C ALA A 165 32.50 1.53 -51.78
N ALA A 166 32.72 1.59 -50.44
CA ALA A 166 33.81 2.29 -49.72
C ALA A 166 33.90 3.84 -49.63
N VAL A 167 34.24 4.34 -48.42
CA VAL A 167 35.51 5.02 -48.07
C VAL A 167 35.53 5.40 -46.57
N ALA A 168 36.67 5.16 -45.91
CA ALA A 168 37.08 5.66 -44.58
C ALA A 168 38.55 6.20 -44.70
N PRO A 169 39.24 6.82 -43.70
CA PRO A 169 39.31 6.50 -42.26
C PRO A 169 38.74 7.68 -41.40
N ALA A 170 39.30 8.28 -40.32
CA ALA A 170 40.57 8.21 -39.58
C ALA A 170 40.46 8.99 -38.24
N THR A 171 41.29 8.87 -37.17
CA THR A 171 42.28 7.87 -36.69
C THR A 171 42.73 8.24 -35.25
N ALA A 172 43.46 7.33 -34.58
CA ALA A 172 44.41 7.53 -33.46
C ALA A 172 43.90 7.48 -31.99
N SER A 173 44.66 6.98 -30.99
CA SER A 173 45.39 5.69 -30.79
C SER A 173 46.12 5.70 -29.40
N GLU A 174 46.70 4.55 -29.00
CA GLU A 174 47.73 4.33 -27.95
C GLU A 174 47.28 4.41 -26.46
N ASN A 175 47.68 3.54 -25.51
CA ASN A 175 48.48 2.30 -25.46
C ASN A 175 47.99 1.44 -24.24
N GLY A 176 48.22 0.13 -24.07
CA GLY A 176 48.80 -0.93 -24.91
C GLY A 176 49.25 -2.19 -24.11
N ALA A 177 49.25 -3.38 -24.73
CA ALA A 177 49.99 -4.62 -24.37
C ALA A 177 49.64 -5.42 -23.06
N THR A 178 49.77 -6.77 -22.92
CA THR A 178 49.99 -7.90 -23.87
C THR A 178 49.69 -9.30 -23.25
N SER A 179 49.16 -10.22 -24.08
CA SER A 179 49.37 -11.70 -24.12
C SER A 179 48.92 -12.62 -22.94
N THR A 180 48.75 -13.95 -23.08
CA THR A 180 49.12 -14.92 -24.16
C THR A 180 48.24 -16.20 -24.18
N ALA A 181 47.96 -16.76 -25.38
CA ALA A 181 47.84 -18.20 -25.75
C ALA A 181 46.82 -19.18 -25.07
N ALA A 182 46.33 -20.26 -25.71
CA ALA A 182 46.19 -20.65 -27.14
C ALA A 182 45.35 -21.95 -27.33
N ALA A 183 44.81 -22.16 -28.54
CA ALA A 183 44.32 -23.41 -29.20
C ALA A 183 43.28 -24.33 -28.46
N ALA A 184 42.15 -24.82 -29.03
CA ALA A 184 41.67 -25.11 -30.40
C ALA A 184 42.05 -26.49 -31.00
N ALA A 185 41.05 -27.35 -31.24
CA ALA A 185 41.02 -28.42 -32.27
C ALA A 185 39.60 -29.00 -32.46
N ASP A 186 39.22 -29.25 -33.72
CA ASP A 186 38.08 -30.10 -34.14
C ASP A 186 38.48 -31.59 -34.17
N ALA A 187 37.50 -32.50 -34.02
CA ALA A 187 37.36 -33.72 -34.84
C ALA A 187 36.14 -34.56 -34.42
N GLY A 188 35.29 -34.95 -35.38
CA GLY A 188 34.10 -35.76 -35.13
C GLY A 188 34.33 -37.27 -35.12
N GLY A 189 33.30 -38.02 -34.68
CA GLY A 189 33.23 -39.47 -34.77
C GLY A 189 31.82 -39.98 -34.47
N GLY A 190 31.14 -40.57 -35.46
CA GLY A 190 29.78 -41.11 -35.29
C GLY A 190 29.56 -42.34 -36.17
N VAL A 191 28.99 -43.41 -35.60
CA VAL A 191 28.71 -44.68 -36.28
C VAL A 191 27.41 -45.33 -35.75
N ALA A 192 26.54 -45.71 -36.69
CA ALA A 192 25.48 -46.73 -36.63
C ALA A 192 24.50 -46.83 -35.43
N VAL A 193 23.27 -46.34 -35.67
CA VAL A 193 22.06 -47.18 -35.85
C VAL A 193 21.92 -48.48 -35.05
N SER A 194 20.82 -48.59 -34.30
CA SER A 194 20.00 -49.80 -34.24
C SER A 194 18.51 -49.45 -34.12
N VAL A 195 17.63 -50.28 -34.67
CA VAL A 195 16.17 -50.12 -34.63
C VAL A 195 15.56 -51.34 -33.94
N ALA A 196 14.73 -51.11 -32.93
CA ALA A 196 13.87 -52.12 -32.34
C ALA A 196 12.50 -51.51 -32.00
N ALA A 197 11.44 -52.12 -32.53
CA ALA A 197 10.06 -51.83 -32.16
C ALA A 197 9.48 -53.04 -31.42
N GLY A 198 8.53 -52.80 -30.51
CA GLY A 198 8.10 -53.76 -29.49
C GLY A 198 8.49 -53.24 -28.10
N GLY A 199 7.57 -52.92 -27.19
CA GLY A 199 6.12 -53.07 -27.25
C GLY A 199 5.61 -54.23 -26.41
N GLU A 200 5.73 -54.11 -25.09
CA GLU A 200 4.89 -54.83 -24.13
C GLU A 200 4.78 -54.04 -22.81
N THR A 201 3.77 -54.37 -22.01
CA THR A 201 3.33 -53.56 -20.87
C THR A 201 4.30 -53.56 -19.69
N ALA A 202 4.85 -52.39 -19.34
CA ALA A 202 5.48 -52.15 -18.04
C ALA A 202 4.46 -51.54 -17.06
N THR A 203 4.30 -52.13 -15.89
CA THR A 203 3.36 -51.67 -14.86
C THR A 203 3.76 -50.33 -14.26
N VAL A 204 2.84 -49.36 -14.27
CA VAL A 204 2.99 -48.08 -13.56
C VAL A 204 3.07 -48.37 -12.05
N GLY A 205 4.25 -48.18 -11.47
CA GLY A 205 4.49 -48.44 -10.06
C GLY A 205 3.70 -47.50 -9.15
N VAL A 206 2.86 -48.06 -8.28
CA VAL A 206 2.04 -47.32 -7.31
C VAL A 206 2.93 -46.71 -6.22
N ALA A 207 3.43 -45.50 -6.46
CA ALA A 207 4.36 -44.79 -5.57
C ALA A 207 3.85 -43.43 -5.06
N ALA A 208 2.71 -42.93 -5.55
CA ALA A 208 2.14 -41.62 -5.19
C ALA A 208 1.14 -41.64 -4.01
N SER A 209 0.88 -42.80 -3.41
CA SER A 209 -0.17 -42.99 -2.38
C SER A 209 0.33 -43.03 -0.92
N ARG A 210 1.64 -42.87 -0.69
CA ARG A 210 2.25 -42.91 0.64
C ARG A 210 2.45 -41.51 1.25
N PHE A 211 1.37 -40.79 1.58
CA PHE A 211 1.37 -39.80 2.69
C PHE A 211 -0.03 -39.41 3.21
N LEU A 212 -1.02 -40.31 3.11
CA LEU A 212 -2.11 -40.32 4.09
C LEU A 212 -1.69 -41.24 5.25
N PRO A 213 -1.41 -40.73 6.47
CA PRO A 213 -1.54 -41.59 7.64
C PRO A 213 -3.00 -42.05 7.68
N GLN A 214 -3.23 -43.34 7.98
CA GLN A 214 -4.58 -43.81 8.27
C GLN A 214 -5.05 -43.06 9.53
N MET A 215 -5.93 -42.08 9.35
CA MET A 215 -6.63 -41.49 10.48
C MET A 215 -7.52 -42.59 11.05
N ASN A 216 -7.24 -43.02 12.27
CA ASN A 216 -8.27 -43.62 13.11
C ASN A 216 -9.47 -42.66 13.15
N PRO A 217 -10.72 -43.16 13.29
CA PRO A 217 -11.87 -42.29 13.48
C PRO A 217 -11.57 -41.32 14.62
N THR A 218 -11.48 -40.02 14.31
CA THR A 218 -11.12 -39.00 15.28
C THR A 218 -12.23 -38.91 16.30
N ARG A 219 -11.92 -39.26 17.54
CA ARG A 219 -12.79 -39.02 18.69
C ARG A 219 -13.09 -37.53 18.77
N ASP A 220 -14.35 -37.20 19.05
CA ASP A 220 -14.72 -35.86 19.46
C ASP A 220 -14.07 -35.52 20.82
N TRP A 221 -14.02 -34.21 21.11
CA TRP A 221 -13.35 -33.70 22.29
C TRP A 221 -14.04 -34.12 23.60
N ASP A 222 -15.37 -34.22 23.60
CA ASP A 222 -16.14 -34.62 24.77
C ASP A 222 -15.86 -36.07 25.17
N THR A 223 -15.80 -37.00 24.20
CA THR A 223 -15.36 -38.40 24.42
C THR A 223 -13.97 -38.47 25.04
N LEU A 224 -13.02 -37.63 24.58
CA LEU A 224 -11.67 -37.57 25.15
C LEU A 224 -11.67 -37.06 26.60
N LEU A 225 -12.46 -36.03 26.90
CA LEU A 225 -12.61 -35.53 28.27
C LEU A 225 -13.25 -36.58 29.20
N GLU A 226 -14.26 -37.33 28.74
CA GLU A 226 -14.84 -38.44 29.51
C GLU A 226 -13.82 -39.54 29.81
N GLU A 227 -13.02 -39.95 28.83
CA GLU A 227 -11.93 -40.92 29.04
C GLU A 227 -10.88 -40.41 30.04
N TRP A 228 -10.54 -39.11 30.01
CA TRP A 228 -9.53 -38.51 30.91
C TRP A 228 -10.06 -38.20 32.33
N ARG A 229 -11.38 -38.24 32.54
CA ARG A 229 -12.06 -38.12 33.85
C ARG A 229 -12.16 -39.46 34.61
N SER A 230 -11.53 -40.53 34.11
CA SER A 230 -11.61 -41.90 34.67
C SER A 230 -10.77 -42.15 35.94
N GLY A 231 -10.16 -41.12 36.53
CA GLY A 231 -9.35 -41.19 37.76
C GLY A 231 -9.63 -40.02 38.70
N GLU A 232 -8.90 -39.90 39.80
CA GLU A 232 -9.05 -38.76 40.71
C GLU A 232 -8.63 -37.45 40.03
N PRO A 233 -9.45 -36.37 40.12
CA PRO A 233 -9.17 -35.11 39.43
C PRO A 233 -8.05 -34.33 40.12
N ASP A 234 -7.15 -33.74 39.33
CA ASP A 234 -6.02 -32.96 39.84
C ASP A 234 -5.97 -31.59 39.16
N GLU A 235 -6.88 -30.70 39.58
CA GLU A 235 -6.99 -29.34 39.04
C GLU A 235 -5.82 -28.45 39.46
N ASP A 236 -5.19 -28.71 40.60
CA ASP A 236 -4.08 -27.88 41.10
C ASP A 236 -2.83 -28.11 40.25
N THR A 237 -2.50 -29.35 39.89
CA THR A 237 -1.42 -29.66 38.94
C THR A 237 -1.77 -29.16 37.53
N VAL A 238 -3.02 -29.26 37.07
CA VAL A 238 -3.43 -28.68 35.77
C VAL A 238 -3.25 -27.16 35.75
N ARG A 239 -3.63 -26.45 36.83
CA ARG A 239 -3.43 -25.00 36.95
C ARG A 239 -1.94 -24.62 37.02
N GLN A 240 -1.12 -25.42 37.70
CA GLN A 240 0.34 -25.23 37.71
C GLN A 240 0.96 -25.43 36.33
N LEU A 241 0.68 -26.55 35.65
CA LEU A 241 1.21 -26.86 34.32
C LEU A 241 0.78 -25.83 33.26
N ALA A 242 -0.43 -25.28 33.36
CA ALA A 242 -0.89 -24.20 32.48
C ALA A 242 -0.09 -22.90 32.70
N ALA A 243 0.21 -22.54 33.95
CA ALA A 243 1.01 -21.36 34.27
C ALA A 243 2.49 -21.52 33.86
N GLU A 244 3.06 -22.71 34.06
CA GLU A 244 4.44 -23.03 33.64
C GLU A 244 4.58 -23.08 32.12
N LEU A 245 3.61 -23.66 31.40
CA LEU A 245 3.51 -23.58 29.94
C LEU A 245 3.43 -22.13 29.46
N GLY A 246 2.56 -21.31 30.09
CA GLY A 246 2.41 -19.89 29.75
C GLY A 246 3.72 -19.12 29.91
N ALA A 247 4.38 -19.25 31.06
CA ALA A 247 5.68 -18.64 31.31
C ALA A 247 6.74 -19.06 30.26
N ARG A 248 6.74 -20.33 29.85
CA ARG A 248 7.63 -20.83 28.79
C ARG A 248 7.30 -20.28 27.41
N ILE A 249 6.02 -20.13 27.04
CA ILE A 249 5.64 -19.54 25.74
C ILE A 249 6.09 -18.06 25.72
N THR A 250 5.85 -17.31 26.79
CA THR A 250 6.31 -15.92 26.94
C THR A 250 7.83 -15.81 26.91
N GLU A 251 8.57 -16.74 27.52
CA GLU A 251 10.05 -16.78 27.42
C GLU A 251 10.53 -17.05 25.99
N LEU A 252 9.93 -18.03 25.30
CA LEU A 252 10.25 -18.37 23.91
C LEU A 252 9.95 -17.22 22.94
N PHE A 253 8.83 -16.52 23.15
CA PHE A 253 8.44 -15.34 22.39
C PHE A 253 9.44 -14.20 22.64
N GLY A 254 9.72 -13.84 23.89
CA GLY A 254 10.71 -12.83 24.25
C GLY A 254 12.13 -13.13 23.74
N ARG A 255 12.50 -14.41 23.64
CA ARG A 255 13.83 -14.87 23.18
C ARG A 255 14.05 -14.74 21.66
N HIS A 256 13.02 -14.90 20.82
CA HIS A 256 13.18 -14.92 19.36
C HIS A 256 12.35 -13.88 18.60
N ALA A 257 11.26 -13.38 19.17
CA ALA A 257 10.20 -12.65 18.49
C ALA A 257 9.55 -11.58 19.38
N SER A 258 10.32 -10.96 20.30
CA SER A 258 9.80 -10.07 21.35
C SER A 258 8.81 -9.02 20.82
N ILE A 259 9.24 -8.21 19.85
CA ILE A 259 8.45 -7.11 19.27
C ILE A 259 7.10 -7.59 18.69
N PRO A 260 7.04 -8.50 17.68
CA PRO A 260 5.76 -8.97 17.16
C PRO A 260 4.93 -9.76 18.18
N SER A 261 5.55 -10.36 19.21
CA SER A 261 4.80 -11.14 20.19
C SER A 261 3.89 -10.32 21.10
N GLU A 262 4.15 -9.02 21.29
CA GLU A 262 3.38 -8.15 22.20
C GLU A 262 1.89 -8.06 21.81
N SER A 263 1.56 -8.07 20.52
CA SER A 263 0.17 -8.04 20.04
C SER A 263 -0.58 -9.38 20.21
N LEU A 264 0.17 -10.47 20.43
CA LEU A 264 -0.34 -11.83 20.56
C LEU A 264 -0.56 -12.24 22.02
N LEU A 265 0.19 -11.64 22.97
CA LEU A 265 0.07 -11.95 24.40
C LEU A 265 -1.38 -11.86 24.93
N PRO A 266 -2.20 -10.84 24.61
CA PRO A 266 -3.58 -10.79 25.12
C PRO A 266 -4.46 -11.98 24.68
N VAL A 267 -4.22 -12.55 23.50
CA VAL A 267 -4.96 -13.72 22.98
C VAL A 267 -4.45 -15.01 23.64
N LEU A 268 -3.14 -15.08 23.87
CA LEU A 268 -2.50 -16.19 24.57
C LEU A 268 -2.92 -16.26 26.05
N ASP A 269 -2.89 -15.12 26.75
CA ASP A 269 -3.29 -15.01 28.15
C ASP A 269 -4.78 -15.35 28.34
N GLU A 270 -5.65 -14.91 27.41
CA GLU A 270 -7.07 -15.26 27.38
C GLU A 270 -7.29 -16.79 27.24
N ASP A 271 -6.65 -17.42 26.24
CA ASP A 271 -6.81 -18.85 26.00
C ASP A 271 -6.17 -19.72 27.11
N LEU A 272 -5.07 -19.25 27.72
CA LEU A 272 -4.41 -19.93 28.84
C LEU A 272 -5.21 -19.82 30.14
N GLN A 273 -5.86 -18.69 30.42
CA GLN A 273 -6.71 -18.53 31.61
C GLN A 273 -7.92 -19.47 31.57
N GLU A 274 -8.46 -19.77 30.39
CA GLU A 274 -9.57 -20.72 30.24
C GLU A 274 -9.14 -22.19 30.17
N LEU A 275 -7.87 -22.49 29.88
CA LEU A 275 -7.38 -23.86 29.70
C LEU A 275 -7.62 -24.78 30.92
N PRO A 276 -7.41 -24.36 32.19
CA PRO A 276 -7.76 -25.18 33.35
C PRO A 276 -9.26 -25.43 33.48
N GLY A 277 -10.11 -24.51 33.04
CA GLY A 277 -11.57 -24.69 33.01
C GLY A 277 -12.02 -25.70 31.96
N LEU A 278 -11.36 -25.71 30.79
CA LEU A 278 -11.57 -26.72 29.75
C LEU A 278 -11.17 -28.13 30.22
N LEU A 279 -10.11 -28.23 31.01
CA LEU A 279 -9.59 -29.47 31.58
C LEU A 279 -10.15 -29.79 32.99
N ALA A 280 -11.25 -29.15 33.39
CA ALA A 280 -11.86 -29.40 34.70
C ALA A 280 -12.28 -30.86 34.89
N PHE A 281 -12.04 -31.36 36.11
CA PHE A 281 -12.22 -32.75 36.56
C PHE A 281 -11.34 -33.80 35.84
N VAL A 282 -10.37 -33.41 35.03
CA VAL A 282 -9.42 -34.35 34.42
C VAL A 282 -8.41 -34.85 35.45
N SER A 283 -8.13 -36.16 35.47
CA SER A 283 -7.05 -36.75 36.26
C SER A 283 -5.69 -36.49 35.61
N VAL A 284 -4.62 -36.22 36.36
CA VAL A 284 -3.26 -36.12 35.79
C VAL A 284 -2.54 -37.48 35.92
N PRO A 285 -2.02 -38.10 34.85
CA PRO A 285 -1.39 -39.44 34.89
C PRO A 285 -0.10 -39.62 35.72
N GLY A 286 0.30 -38.65 36.54
CA GLY A 286 1.55 -38.70 37.31
C GLY A 286 2.77 -38.99 36.43
N ASP A 287 3.61 -39.95 36.85
CA ASP A 287 4.82 -40.37 36.13
C ASP A 287 4.57 -41.13 34.80
N ASP A 288 3.32 -41.39 34.39
CA ASP A 288 3.05 -42.10 33.13
C ASP A 288 3.19 -41.18 31.91
N ALA A 289 4.46 -41.04 31.49
CA ALA A 289 4.85 -40.36 30.25
C ALA A 289 4.23 -40.97 28.98
N GLN A 290 3.80 -42.25 28.98
CA GLN A 290 3.10 -42.84 27.83
C GLN A 290 1.65 -42.35 27.77
N ALA A 291 0.94 -42.35 28.90
CA ALA A 291 -0.42 -41.82 29.00
C ALA A 291 -0.46 -40.31 28.69
N LEU A 292 0.43 -39.51 29.28
CA LEU A 292 0.56 -38.08 28.96
C LEU A 292 0.80 -37.84 27.46
N HIS A 293 1.75 -38.57 26.87
CA HIS A 293 2.06 -38.46 25.43
C HIS A 293 0.90 -38.91 24.53
N GLN A 294 0.10 -39.89 24.97
CA GLN A 294 -1.09 -40.33 24.24
C GLN A 294 -2.19 -39.28 24.27
N ARG A 295 -2.49 -38.66 25.42
CA ARG A 295 -3.44 -37.53 25.50
C ARG A 295 -3.06 -36.38 24.58
N ALA A 296 -1.76 -36.06 24.52
CA ALA A 296 -1.24 -35.04 23.62
C ALA A 296 -1.46 -35.42 22.14
N LYS A 297 -1.21 -36.68 21.75
CA LYS A 297 -1.53 -37.18 20.40
C LYS A 297 -3.01 -37.06 20.06
N ASP A 298 -3.88 -37.41 20.99
CA ASP A 298 -5.33 -37.42 20.75
C ASP A 298 -5.88 -36.00 20.61
N ALA A 299 -5.47 -35.07 21.49
CA ALA A 299 -5.76 -33.64 21.35
C ALA A 299 -5.30 -33.10 20.00
N ARG A 300 -4.02 -33.31 19.63
CA ARG A 300 -3.45 -32.95 18.33
C ARG A 300 -4.21 -33.56 17.15
N SER A 301 -4.73 -34.79 17.29
CA SER A 301 -5.45 -35.49 16.22
C SER A 301 -6.82 -34.86 15.95
N ASN A 302 -7.57 -34.54 17.01
CA ASN A 302 -8.79 -33.74 16.94
C ASN A 302 -8.51 -32.39 16.26
N CYS A 303 -7.57 -31.61 16.79
CA CYS A 303 -7.20 -30.28 16.27
C CYS A 303 -6.88 -30.30 14.77
N ARG A 304 -6.06 -31.25 14.30
CA ARG A 304 -5.62 -31.31 12.90
C ARG A 304 -6.74 -31.68 11.93
N SER A 305 -7.70 -32.50 12.36
CA SER A 305 -8.86 -32.88 11.52
C SER A 305 -9.78 -31.68 11.32
N GLU A 306 -10.17 -31.02 12.41
CA GLU A 306 -11.08 -29.88 12.37
C GLU A 306 -10.44 -28.64 11.72
N MET A 307 -9.17 -28.35 12.00
CA MET A 307 -8.44 -27.26 11.34
C MET A 307 -8.37 -27.44 9.81
N LEU A 308 -8.22 -28.68 9.31
CA LEU A 308 -8.27 -28.97 7.86
C LEU A 308 -9.68 -28.83 7.26
N SER A 309 -10.73 -28.99 8.06
CA SER A 309 -12.12 -28.76 7.66
C SER A 309 -12.45 -27.26 7.60
N TYR A 310 -12.08 -26.53 8.66
CA TYR A 310 -12.24 -25.08 8.77
C TYR A 310 -11.43 -24.32 7.71
N ALA A 311 -10.16 -24.70 7.47
CA ALA A 311 -9.32 -24.08 6.45
C ALA A 311 -9.85 -24.23 5.01
N LYS A 312 -10.78 -25.17 4.78
CA LYS A 312 -11.51 -25.40 3.51
C LYS A 312 -12.91 -24.76 3.49
N GLY A 313 -13.35 -24.11 4.57
CA GLY A 313 -14.68 -23.50 4.68
C GLY A 313 -15.84 -24.49 4.83
N ASN A 314 -15.56 -25.74 5.22
CA ASN A 314 -16.58 -26.81 5.27
C ASN A 314 -17.43 -26.82 6.55
N THR A 315 -16.99 -26.14 7.62
CA THR A 315 -17.56 -26.25 8.96
C THR A 315 -17.54 -24.91 9.70
N VAL A 316 -18.61 -24.64 10.45
CA VAL A 316 -18.64 -23.59 11.48
C VAL A 316 -18.06 -24.20 12.75
N VAL A 317 -16.77 -23.96 12.99
CA VAL A 317 -16.05 -24.46 14.18
C VAL A 317 -15.75 -23.29 15.10
N ASP A 318 -15.85 -23.49 16.41
CA ASP A 318 -15.30 -22.54 17.37
C ASP A 318 -13.77 -22.59 17.33
N VAL A 319 -13.19 -21.58 16.68
CA VAL A 319 -11.74 -21.33 16.63
C VAL A 319 -11.15 -21.23 18.04
N ARG A 320 -11.87 -20.65 19.02
CA ARG A 320 -11.40 -20.45 20.39
C ARG A 320 -11.31 -21.78 21.15
N ALA A 321 -12.27 -22.69 20.97
CA ALA A 321 -12.13 -24.08 21.40
C ALA A 321 -10.89 -24.74 20.78
N LEU A 322 -10.76 -24.75 19.44
CA LEU A 322 -9.61 -25.39 18.78
C LEU A 322 -8.24 -24.80 19.19
N ARG A 323 -8.14 -23.50 19.48
CA ARG A 323 -6.92 -22.90 20.04
C ARG A 323 -6.60 -23.47 21.42
N ARG A 324 -7.58 -23.54 22.32
CA ARG A 324 -7.43 -24.15 23.65
C ARG A 324 -7.13 -25.66 23.57
N HIS A 325 -7.64 -26.38 22.56
CA HIS A 325 -7.30 -27.79 22.31
C HIS A 325 -5.82 -27.95 21.90
N TRP A 326 -5.27 -27.03 21.09
CA TRP A 326 -3.83 -27.00 20.79
C TRP A 326 -2.98 -26.72 22.04
N LEU A 327 -3.40 -25.78 22.89
CA LEU A 327 -2.71 -25.50 24.16
C LEU A 327 -2.78 -26.70 25.13
N ALA A 328 -3.88 -27.46 25.14
CA ALA A 328 -3.98 -28.71 25.90
C ALA A 328 -2.99 -29.78 25.37
N SER A 329 -2.81 -29.89 24.05
CA SER A 329 -1.76 -30.76 23.47
C SER A 329 -0.35 -30.32 23.89
N ALA A 330 -0.09 -29.01 23.88
CA ALA A 330 1.17 -28.44 24.33
C ALA A 330 1.41 -28.69 25.83
N LEU A 331 0.39 -28.55 26.67
CA LEU A 331 0.44 -28.82 28.12
C LEU A 331 0.79 -30.29 28.40
N TRP A 332 0.13 -31.23 27.71
CA TRP A 332 0.44 -32.64 27.88
C TRP A 332 1.85 -33.00 27.39
N ASN A 333 2.33 -32.43 26.26
CA ASN A 333 3.73 -32.64 25.83
C ASN A 333 4.76 -31.93 26.73
N TYR A 334 4.42 -30.79 27.35
CA TYR A 334 5.24 -30.11 28.35
C TYR A 334 5.45 -31.01 29.58
N ALA A 335 4.38 -31.63 30.09
CA ALA A 335 4.48 -32.62 31.16
C ALA A 335 5.35 -33.84 30.75
N VAL A 336 5.16 -34.39 29.54
CA VAL A 336 6.03 -35.47 29.01
C VAL A 336 7.51 -35.08 29.01
N GLU A 337 7.84 -33.82 28.72
CA GLU A 337 9.21 -33.32 28.64
C GLU A 337 9.95 -33.39 29.98
N GLY A 338 9.24 -33.36 31.11
CA GLY A 338 9.81 -33.61 32.44
C GLY A 338 10.39 -35.02 32.60
N HIS A 339 9.78 -36.02 31.94
CA HIS A 339 10.23 -37.42 31.97
C HIS A 339 11.12 -37.78 30.76
N TRP A 340 10.82 -37.22 29.59
CA TRP A 340 11.50 -37.47 28.32
C TRP A 340 11.97 -36.15 27.69
N HIS A 341 13.08 -35.56 28.17
CA HIS A 341 13.58 -34.26 27.67
C HIS A 341 13.79 -34.17 26.14
N SER A 342 13.88 -35.30 25.44
CA SER A 342 13.93 -35.33 23.97
C SER A 342 12.57 -35.12 23.27
N SER A 343 11.48 -34.93 24.01
CA SER A 343 10.13 -34.69 23.49
C SER A 343 9.84 -33.22 23.16
N GLY A 344 10.61 -32.24 23.64
CA GLY A 344 10.25 -30.82 23.62
C GLY A 344 9.99 -30.21 22.23
N TYR A 345 10.48 -30.84 21.16
CA TYR A 345 10.10 -30.50 19.79
C TYR A 345 8.59 -30.68 19.51
N GLN A 346 7.90 -31.53 20.27
CA GLN A 346 6.45 -31.74 20.21
C GLN A 346 5.68 -30.62 20.92
N THR A 347 6.18 -30.16 22.07
CA THR A 347 5.67 -28.97 22.78
C THR A 347 5.71 -27.77 21.85
N LEU A 348 6.86 -27.56 21.17
CA LEU A 348 7.03 -26.51 20.15
C LEU A 348 6.14 -26.72 18.92
N ALA A 349 5.98 -27.95 18.44
CA ALA A 349 5.09 -28.24 17.30
C ALA A 349 3.61 -27.93 17.60
N ASP A 350 3.17 -28.08 18.86
CA ASP A 350 1.80 -27.75 19.26
C ASP A 350 1.59 -26.24 19.44
N ILE A 351 2.59 -25.52 19.97
CA ILE A 351 2.62 -24.05 19.99
C ILE A 351 2.56 -23.50 18.55
N LEU A 352 3.28 -24.11 17.61
CA LEU A 352 3.19 -23.75 16.19
C LEU A 352 1.82 -24.10 15.57
N GLY A 353 1.14 -25.14 16.05
CA GLY A 353 -0.24 -25.47 15.67
C GLY A 353 -1.26 -24.43 16.16
N TYR A 354 -1.10 -23.95 17.40
CA TYR A 354 -1.85 -22.83 17.97
C TYR A 354 -1.69 -21.54 17.13
N LEU A 355 -0.43 -21.15 16.84
CA LEU A 355 -0.12 -19.98 16.01
C LEU A 355 -0.65 -20.13 14.57
N GLN A 356 -0.55 -21.33 13.99
CA GLN A 356 -1.12 -21.61 12.66
C GLN A 356 -2.65 -21.43 12.65
N LEU A 357 -3.36 -21.79 13.71
CA LEU A 357 -4.81 -21.60 13.77
C LEU A 357 -5.18 -20.11 13.83
N ILE A 358 -4.49 -19.29 14.64
CA ILE A 358 -4.66 -17.83 14.63
C ILE A 358 -4.45 -17.27 13.22
N GLN A 359 -3.37 -17.67 12.54
CA GLN A 359 -3.08 -17.26 11.16
C GLN A 359 -4.22 -17.65 10.18
N ILE A 360 -4.74 -18.89 10.24
CA ILE A 360 -5.84 -19.35 9.37
C ILE A 360 -7.12 -18.53 9.61
N SER A 361 -7.36 -18.10 10.85
CA SER A 361 -8.52 -17.31 11.25
C SER A 361 -8.38 -15.81 10.98
N TYR A 362 -7.18 -15.26 10.90
CA TYR A 362 -6.95 -13.83 10.63
C TYR A 362 -6.65 -13.51 9.15
N ARG A 363 -6.23 -14.49 8.33
CA ARG A 363 -5.75 -14.26 6.95
C ARG A 363 -6.73 -13.58 5.98
N TYR A 364 -8.02 -13.49 6.29
CA TYR A 364 -9.01 -12.79 5.46
C TYR A 364 -9.69 -11.61 6.20
N HIS A 365 -9.15 -11.18 7.33
CA HIS A 365 -9.73 -10.13 8.18
C HIS A 365 -8.84 -8.89 8.21
N GLU A 366 -9.29 -7.81 7.57
CA GLU A 366 -8.54 -6.55 7.42
C GLU A 366 -8.13 -5.96 8.77
N ALA A 367 -9.07 -5.89 9.73
CA ALA A 367 -8.85 -5.41 11.09
C ALA A 367 -8.00 -6.36 11.97
N LYS A 368 -7.34 -7.36 11.37
CA LYS A 368 -6.36 -8.26 12.00
C LYS A 368 -5.04 -8.36 11.21
N ARG A 369 -4.77 -7.41 10.30
CA ARG A 369 -3.55 -7.36 9.49
C ARG A 369 -2.27 -7.43 10.31
N GLU A 370 -2.16 -6.62 11.37
CA GLU A 370 -0.94 -6.57 12.18
C GLU A 370 -0.75 -7.88 12.96
N GLN A 371 -1.78 -8.37 13.66
CA GLN A 371 -1.69 -9.66 14.35
C GLN A 371 -1.43 -10.83 13.39
N LEU A 372 -1.80 -10.72 12.10
CA LEU A 372 -1.48 -11.69 11.06
C LEU A 372 0.00 -11.63 10.63
N LEU A 373 0.59 -10.44 10.53
CA LEU A 373 2.03 -10.27 10.28
C LEU A 373 2.85 -10.74 11.49
N ASP A 374 2.41 -10.39 12.69
CA ASP A 374 3.05 -10.76 13.96
C ASP A 374 3.03 -12.27 14.21
N VAL A 375 1.88 -12.94 14.00
CA VAL A 375 1.77 -14.39 14.19
C VAL A 375 2.60 -15.16 13.16
N THR A 376 2.68 -14.67 11.91
CA THR A 376 3.49 -15.32 10.87
C THR A 376 4.99 -15.15 11.11
N GLU A 377 5.42 -13.97 11.54
CA GLU A 377 6.81 -13.73 11.92
C GLU A 377 7.21 -14.52 13.17
N THR A 378 6.38 -14.50 14.22
CA THR A 378 6.61 -15.24 15.46
C THR A 378 6.72 -16.75 15.21
N ALA A 379 5.83 -17.34 14.40
CA ALA A 379 5.86 -18.76 14.07
C ALA A 379 7.15 -19.15 13.30
N VAL A 380 7.59 -18.32 12.34
CA VAL A 380 8.80 -18.59 11.55
C VAL A 380 10.06 -18.42 12.39
N LEU A 381 10.16 -17.35 13.19
CA LEU A 381 11.30 -17.07 14.07
C LEU A 381 11.47 -18.13 15.16
N LEU A 382 10.36 -18.62 15.75
CA LEU A 382 10.37 -19.68 16.75
C LEU A 382 10.83 -21.02 16.15
N ALA A 383 10.25 -21.42 15.01
CA ALA A 383 10.57 -22.71 14.39
C ALA A 383 12.01 -22.76 13.83
N LEU A 384 12.49 -21.69 13.20
CA LEU A 384 13.88 -21.57 12.76
C LEU A 384 14.85 -21.40 13.95
N GLY A 385 14.34 -20.99 15.11
CA GLY A 385 15.15 -20.67 16.29
C GLY A 385 15.37 -21.81 17.27
N GLU A 386 14.39 -22.71 17.45
CA GLU A 386 14.44 -23.81 18.42
C GLU A 386 14.48 -25.20 17.77
N LEU A 387 13.62 -25.46 16.76
CA LEU A 387 13.55 -26.79 16.11
C LEU A 387 14.73 -27.01 15.17
N ARG A 388 15.32 -28.20 15.17
CA ARG A 388 16.38 -28.64 14.23
C ARG A 388 15.81 -29.48 13.09
N ASP A 389 16.58 -29.70 12.02
CA ASP A 389 16.09 -30.45 10.86
C ASP A 389 15.74 -31.92 11.16
N PRO A 390 16.48 -32.65 12.02
CA PRO A 390 16.05 -33.98 12.49
C PRO A 390 14.76 -33.98 13.31
N GLU A 391 14.35 -32.83 13.85
CA GLU A 391 13.11 -32.66 14.62
C GLU A 391 11.95 -32.24 13.69
N LEU A 392 12.17 -31.28 12.77
CA LEU A 392 11.20 -30.95 11.72
C LEU A 392 10.80 -32.18 10.89
N ASN A 393 11.76 -33.07 10.57
CA ASN A 393 11.49 -34.35 9.90
C ASN A 393 10.62 -35.32 10.73
N ARG A 394 10.49 -35.13 12.06
CA ARG A 394 9.57 -35.90 12.93
C ARG A 394 8.18 -35.27 13.01
N VAL A 395 8.04 -33.98 12.68
CA VAL A 395 6.76 -33.25 12.64
C VAL A 395 6.52 -32.64 11.25
N PRO A 396 6.50 -33.44 10.16
CA PRO A 396 6.59 -32.95 8.78
C PRO A 396 5.45 -32.01 8.35
N TYR A 397 4.33 -31.98 9.08
CA TYR A 397 3.25 -31.02 8.85
C TYR A 397 3.66 -29.56 9.14
N VAL A 398 4.66 -29.33 9.99
CA VAL A 398 5.20 -28.00 10.31
C VAL A 398 5.83 -27.33 9.08
N TYR A 399 6.39 -28.10 8.12
CA TYR A 399 6.88 -27.55 6.85
C TYR A 399 5.79 -26.81 6.07
N GLY A 400 4.58 -27.40 5.99
CA GLY A 400 3.45 -26.77 5.30
C GLY A 400 3.01 -25.48 5.99
N TRP A 401 2.97 -25.48 7.32
CA TRP A 401 2.61 -24.30 8.11
C TRP A 401 3.61 -23.16 7.96
N LEU A 402 4.92 -23.45 7.96
CA LEU A 402 5.96 -22.44 7.78
C LEU A 402 5.95 -21.86 6.36
N ARG A 403 5.72 -22.68 5.32
CA ARG A 403 5.54 -22.18 3.95
C ARG A 403 4.31 -21.29 3.82
N HIS A 404 3.20 -21.63 4.49
CA HIS A 404 1.99 -20.81 4.55
C HIS A 404 2.22 -19.49 5.31
N ALA A 405 2.97 -19.51 6.42
CA ALA A 405 3.36 -18.31 7.17
C ALA A 405 4.22 -17.35 6.34
N ILE A 406 5.28 -17.87 5.72
CA ILE A 406 6.14 -17.08 4.83
C ILE A 406 5.35 -16.54 3.63
N GLY A 407 4.46 -17.35 3.04
CA GLY A 407 3.62 -16.96 1.91
C GLY A 407 2.65 -15.83 2.23
N ILE A 408 2.02 -15.86 3.42
CA ILE A 408 1.19 -14.74 3.88
C ILE A 408 2.02 -13.50 4.18
N HIS A 409 3.18 -13.63 4.85
CA HIS A 409 4.00 -12.47 5.19
C HIS A 409 4.56 -11.78 3.93
N LEU A 410 4.95 -12.54 2.90
CA LEU A 410 5.34 -12.01 1.59
C LEU A 410 4.19 -11.27 0.88
N LEU A 411 2.94 -11.74 0.99
CA LEU A 411 1.78 -11.13 0.33
C LEU A 411 1.15 -9.96 1.10
N VAL A 412 1.25 -9.91 2.44
CA VAL A 412 0.59 -8.88 3.29
C VAL A 412 1.56 -7.80 3.79
N GLY A 413 2.86 -8.13 3.86
CA GLY A 413 3.93 -7.25 4.37
C GLY A 413 5.24 -7.32 3.59
N GLY A 414 5.23 -7.96 2.40
CA GLY A 414 6.27 -7.83 1.40
C GLY A 414 5.99 -6.68 0.43
N PRO A 415 6.62 -6.67 -0.77
CA PRO A 415 6.36 -5.66 -1.78
C PRO A 415 4.95 -5.78 -2.38
N ASP A 416 4.39 -4.63 -2.79
CA ASP A 416 3.00 -4.44 -3.24
C ASP A 416 1.97 -5.21 -2.37
N PRO A 417 1.93 -4.90 -1.05
CA PRO A 417 1.24 -5.72 -0.07
C PRO A 417 -0.29 -5.68 -0.26
N THR A 418 -0.87 -6.88 -0.37
CA THR A 418 -2.29 -7.11 -0.57
C THR A 418 -3.06 -7.10 0.76
N ALA A 419 -4.22 -6.44 0.76
CA ALA A 419 -5.20 -6.46 1.84
C ALA A 419 -5.61 -7.90 2.19
N PRO A 420 -5.57 -8.36 3.47
CA PRO A 420 -5.99 -9.71 3.87
C PRO A 420 -7.29 -10.20 3.23
N LYS A 421 -8.33 -9.35 3.16
CA LYS A 421 -9.64 -9.69 2.55
C LYS A 421 -9.57 -10.07 1.05
N GLU A 422 -8.52 -9.61 0.35
CA GLU A 422 -8.29 -9.76 -1.09
C GLU A 422 -7.31 -10.88 -1.44
N LEU A 423 -6.53 -11.41 -0.49
CA LEU A 423 -5.51 -12.44 -0.74
C LEU A 423 -6.00 -13.59 -1.64
N ARG A 424 -7.21 -14.12 -1.36
CA ARG A 424 -7.84 -15.21 -2.13
C ARG A 424 -7.98 -14.92 -3.64
N PHE A 425 -7.93 -13.66 -4.06
CA PHE A 425 -8.01 -13.21 -5.46
C PHE A 425 -6.67 -12.79 -6.06
N ASN A 426 -5.60 -12.64 -5.26
CA ASN A 426 -4.30 -12.17 -5.73
C ASN A 426 -3.73 -13.07 -6.85
N GLU A 427 -3.30 -12.44 -7.95
CA GLU A 427 -2.90 -13.10 -9.20
C GLU A 427 -1.58 -13.88 -9.12
N LEU A 428 -0.72 -13.58 -8.14
CA LEU A 428 0.51 -14.34 -7.89
C LEU A 428 0.17 -15.78 -7.47
N ILE A 429 -0.92 -15.97 -6.72
CA ILE A 429 -1.37 -17.27 -6.18
C ILE A 429 -2.61 -17.86 -6.86
N GLN A 430 -3.15 -17.21 -7.90
CA GLN A 430 -4.04 -17.89 -8.85
C GLN A 430 -3.25 -18.74 -9.84
N ASP A 431 -3.82 -19.84 -10.31
CA ASP A 431 -3.35 -20.55 -11.50
C ASP A 431 -4.53 -21.01 -12.38
N PRO A 432 -4.66 -20.53 -13.64
CA PRO A 432 -5.78 -20.88 -14.51
C PRO A 432 -5.73 -22.33 -15.02
N ARG A 433 -4.66 -23.09 -14.76
CA ARG A 433 -4.49 -24.49 -15.18
C ARG A 433 -5.11 -25.48 -14.19
N PHE A 434 -5.50 -25.04 -13.00
CA PHE A 434 -6.06 -25.89 -11.94
C PHE A 434 -7.58 -25.73 -11.82
N ALA A 435 -8.27 -26.82 -11.47
CA ALA A 435 -9.74 -26.86 -11.41
C ALA A 435 -10.30 -25.97 -10.28
N ASP A 436 -9.60 -25.96 -9.15
CA ASP A 436 -9.69 -24.88 -8.16
C ASP A 436 -8.62 -23.84 -8.52
N ARG A 437 -9.04 -22.61 -8.85
CA ARG A 437 -8.12 -21.54 -9.31
C ARG A 437 -7.12 -21.10 -8.23
N HIS A 438 -7.43 -21.37 -6.97
CA HIS A 438 -6.63 -21.01 -5.81
C HIS A 438 -5.64 -22.11 -5.49
N ILE A 439 -4.35 -21.76 -5.41
CA ILE A 439 -3.30 -22.69 -4.99
C ILE A 439 -3.37 -22.90 -3.48
N TYR A 440 -3.05 -24.10 -3.00
CA TYR A 440 -2.93 -24.39 -1.57
C TYR A 440 -1.87 -23.50 -0.89
N ALA A 441 -2.16 -23.06 0.34
CA ALA A 441 -1.46 -21.93 0.94
C ALA A 441 0.01 -22.22 1.31
N GLU A 442 0.36 -23.49 1.50
CA GLU A 442 1.72 -23.99 1.69
C GLU A 442 2.61 -23.95 0.43
N TYR A 443 2.09 -23.52 -0.72
CA TYR A 443 2.88 -23.29 -1.95
C TYR A 443 2.97 -21.79 -2.35
N TRP A 444 2.27 -20.89 -1.64
CA TRP A 444 2.25 -19.46 -1.97
C TRP A 444 3.65 -18.85 -1.96
N ALA A 445 4.44 -19.13 -0.91
CA ALA A 445 5.79 -18.58 -0.75
C ALA A 445 6.72 -18.85 -1.95
N ALA A 446 6.87 -20.11 -2.35
CA ALA A 446 7.77 -20.49 -3.44
C ALA A 446 7.33 -19.83 -4.76
N ARG A 447 6.05 -19.92 -5.11
CA ARG A 447 5.52 -19.34 -6.36
C ARG A 447 5.66 -17.82 -6.44
N VAL A 448 5.40 -17.12 -5.33
CA VAL A 448 5.57 -15.66 -5.23
C VAL A 448 7.05 -15.28 -5.42
N LEU A 449 7.96 -15.97 -4.72
CA LEU A 449 9.40 -15.78 -4.89
C LEU A 449 9.88 -16.09 -6.32
N ASN A 450 9.32 -17.10 -6.98
CA ASN A 450 9.75 -17.51 -8.31
C ASN A 450 9.39 -16.46 -9.37
N ARG A 451 8.17 -15.90 -9.35
CA ARG A 451 7.81 -14.77 -10.24
C ARG A 451 8.72 -13.56 -10.00
N TRP A 452 8.99 -13.24 -8.74
CA TRP A 452 9.90 -12.14 -8.38
C TRP A 452 11.39 -12.40 -8.70
N THR A 453 11.79 -13.56 -9.26
CA THR A 453 13.15 -13.71 -9.81
C THR A 453 13.35 -12.91 -11.11
N GLU A 454 12.29 -12.75 -11.91
CA GLU A 454 12.29 -11.97 -13.15
C GLU A 454 12.15 -10.46 -12.87
N GLU A 455 11.43 -10.11 -11.80
CA GLU A 455 11.06 -8.73 -11.45
C GLU A 455 12.10 -8.03 -10.56
N ASN A 456 13.18 -7.55 -11.18
CA ASN A 456 14.29 -6.83 -10.50
C ASN A 456 13.84 -5.72 -9.53
N GLN A 457 12.70 -5.08 -9.78
CA GLN A 457 12.20 -3.93 -8.99
C GLN A 457 11.83 -4.28 -7.54
N HIS A 458 11.43 -5.53 -7.25
CA HIS A 458 11.03 -5.96 -5.90
C HIS A 458 12.15 -6.62 -5.10
N ARG A 459 13.29 -6.91 -5.74
CA ARG A 459 14.36 -7.78 -5.24
C ARG A 459 14.91 -7.36 -3.88
N SER A 460 15.05 -6.06 -3.62
CA SER A 460 15.51 -5.54 -2.32
C SER A 460 14.48 -5.71 -1.22
N SER A 461 13.22 -5.35 -1.46
CA SER A 461 12.12 -5.56 -0.52
C SER A 461 11.93 -7.04 -0.16
N VAL A 462 11.92 -7.95 -1.14
CA VAL A 462 11.84 -9.40 -0.89
C VAL A 462 13.02 -9.90 -0.05
N ALA A 463 14.24 -9.48 -0.39
CA ALA A 463 15.44 -9.82 0.39
C ALA A 463 15.33 -9.32 1.85
N LEU A 464 14.77 -8.13 2.07
CA LEU A 464 14.52 -7.58 3.40
C LEU A 464 13.43 -8.34 4.16
N THR A 465 12.33 -8.75 3.52
CA THR A 465 11.30 -9.61 4.13
C THR A 465 11.87 -10.97 4.54
N LEU A 466 12.69 -11.60 3.69
CA LEU A 466 13.37 -12.87 4.00
C LEU A 466 14.39 -12.72 5.14
N LEU A 467 15.07 -11.57 5.24
CA LEU A 467 15.98 -11.27 6.36
C LEU A 467 15.25 -10.97 7.67
N LYS A 468 14.09 -10.31 7.61
CA LYS A 468 13.21 -10.09 8.77
C LYS A 468 12.76 -11.45 9.33
N LEU A 469 12.19 -12.31 8.49
CA LEU A 469 11.71 -13.64 8.86
C LEU A 469 12.82 -14.62 9.30
N SER A 470 14.08 -14.40 8.89
CA SER A 470 15.23 -15.16 9.42
C SER A 470 15.77 -14.63 10.76
N GLY A 471 15.25 -13.52 11.27
CA GLY A 471 15.79 -12.83 12.46
C GLY A 471 17.17 -12.24 12.20
N TRP A 472 17.43 -11.79 10.97
CA TRP A 472 18.69 -11.18 10.49
C TRP A 472 19.91 -12.11 10.57
N LYS A 473 19.69 -13.43 10.58
CA LYS A 473 20.69 -14.50 10.72
C LYS A 473 20.86 -15.27 9.42
N ALA A 474 22.11 -15.41 8.95
CA ALA A 474 22.42 -16.03 7.66
C ALA A 474 22.14 -17.54 7.65
N ASP A 475 22.44 -18.22 8.75
CA ASP A 475 22.12 -19.63 9.01
C ASP A 475 20.61 -19.90 8.96
N ARG A 476 19.81 -19.06 9.62
CA ARG A 476 18.34 -19.14 9.56
C ARG A 476 17.80 -18.78 8.18
N LEU A 477 18.41 -17.84 7.46
CA LEU A 477 18.03 -17.46 6.09
C LEU A 477 18.24 -18.61 5.11
N ASP A 478 19.43 -19.23 5.13
CA ASP A 478 19.74 -20.36 4.25
C ASP A 478 18.75 -21.50 4.48
N ARG A 479 18.48 -21.80 5.75
CA ARG A 479 17.53 -22.83 6.19
C ARG A 479 16.07 -22.51 5.87
N LEU A 480 15.66 -21.24 5.94
CA LEU A 480 14.35 -20.77 5.49
C LEU A 480 14.18 -21.05 3.99
N LEU A 481 15.18 -20.71 3.19
CA LEU A 481 15.14 -20.93 1.74
C LEU A 481 15.16 -22.44 1.39
N ASP A 482 16.00 -23.25 2.04
CA ASP A 482 15.97 -24.70 1.86
C ASP A 482 14.63 -25.31 2.31
N LEU A 483 13.96 -24.75 3.34
CA LEU A 483 12.61 -25.14 3.74
C LEU A 483 11.55 -24.80 2.69
N LEU A 484 11.68 -23.69 1.96
CA LEU A 484 10.77 -23.34 0.87
C LEU A 484 10.94 -24.25 -0.36
N TYR A 485 12.19 -24.50 -0.78
CA TYR A 485 12.51 -25.20 -2.03
C TYR A 485 12.70 -26.73 -1.89
N SER A 486 12.69 -27.28 -0.68
CA SER A 486 12.83 -28.73 -0.42
C SER A 486 11.65 -29.54 -0.98
N SER A 487 11.86 -30.16 -2.15
CA SER A 487 10.97 -31.13 -2.81
C SER A 487 9.48 -30.82 -2.64
N THR A 488 9.04 -29.72 -3.26
CA THR A 488 7.63 -29.35 -3.34
C THR A 488 6.79 -30.49 -3.93
N GLY A 489 5.57 -30.67 -3.38
CA GLY A 489 4.60 -31.63 -3.91
C GLY A 489 4.06 -31.18 -5.27
N SER A 490 3.46 -32.10 -6.02
CA SER A 490 3.04 -31.91 -7.42
C SER A 490 1.79 -31.01 -7.62
N TYR A 491 1.67 -29.93 -6.86
CA TYR A 491 0.57 -28.97 -6.93
C TYR A 491 1.14 -27.55 -7.05
N GLY A 492 0.91 -26.89 -8.18
CA GLY A 492 1.57 -25.61 -8.53
C GLY A 492 2.98 -25.74 -9.11
N ASP A 493 3.71 -26.81 -8.75
CA ASP A 493 5.01 -27.21 -9.33
C ASP A 493 4.87 -27.50 -10.84
N THR A 494 5.13 -26.50 -11.69
CA THR A 494 5.39 -26.69 -13.14
C THR A 494 6.82 -26.34 -13.52
N GLU A 495 7.67 -26.15 -12.52
CA GLU A 495 9.10 -25.85 -12.64
C GLU A 495 9.93 -27.12 -12.51
N THR A 496 10.98 -27.18 -13.31
CA THR A 496 12.02 -28.20 -13.27
C THR A 496 12.77 -28.20 -11.93
N PRO A 497 13.47 -29.29 -11.58
CA PRO A 497 14.47 -29.28 -10.50
C PRO A 497 15.53 -28.18 -10.69
N GLU A 498 15.91 -27.92 -11.95
CA GLU A 498 16.88 -26.91 -12.36
C GLU A 498 16.40 -25.48 -12.05
N GLU A 499 15.22 -25.07 -12.53
CA GLU A 499 14.65 -23.73 -12.29
C GLU A 499 14.50 -23.43 -10.80
N ARG A 500 14.06 -24.41 -10.00
CA ARG A 500 13.98 -24.27 -8.52
C ARG A 500 15.35 -24.11 -7.86
N GLN A 501 16.37 -24.79 -8.36
CA GLN A 501 17.74 -24.66 -7.86
C GLN A 501 18.35 -23.29 -8.23
N GLU A 502 18.00 -22.74 -9.41
CA GLU A 502 18.38 -21.40 -9.83
C GLU A 502 17.68 -20.31 -9.00
N ALA A 503 16.37 -20.42 -8.77
CA ALA A 503 15.61 -19.50 -7.91
C ALA A 503 16.11 -19.53 -6.45
N LEU A 504 16.39 -20.72 -5.90
CA LEU A 504 17.04 -20.90 -4.60
C LEU A 504 18.41 -20.20 -4.53
N ALA A 505 19.25 -20.36 -5.56
CA ALA A 505 20.56 -19.72 -5.65
C ALA A 505 20.44 -18.18 -5.77
N PHE A 506 19.48 -17.69 -6.55
CA PHE A 506 19.20 -16.26 -6.73
C PHE A 506 18.81 -15.59 -5.41
N TRP A 507 17.80 -16.13 -4.70
CA TRP A 507 17.33 -15.54 -3.45
C TRP A 507 18.32 -15.67 -2.30
N ARG A 508 19.06 -16.80 -2.24
CA ARG A 508 20.19 -16.99 -1.31
C ARG A 508 21.27 -15.93 -1.54
N LYS A 509 21.63 -15.66 -2.81
CA LYS A 509 22.59 -14.60 -3.15
C LYS A 509 22.04 -13.22 -2.79
N ALA A 510 20.87 -12.85 -3.31
CA ALA A 510 20.28 -11.53 -3.11
C ALA A 510 20.13 -11.15 -1.62
N SER A 511 19.66 -12.09 -0.80
CA SER A 511 19.47 -11.88 0.63
C SER A 511 20.79 -11.83 1.42
N ARG A 512 21.82 -12.58 1.00
CA ARG A 512 23.16 -12.48 1.59
C ARG A 512 23.87 -11.19 1.18
N ASP A 513 23.77 -10.77 -0.07
CA ASP A 513 24.31 -9.50 -0.59
C ASP A 513 23.69 -8.31 0.19
N MET A 514 22.36 -8.32 0.36
CA MET A 514 21.64 -7.33 1.18
C MET A 514 22.09 -7.36 2.65
N LEU A 515 22.19 -8.53 3.29
CA LEU A 515 22.66 -8.66 4.67
C LEU A 515 24.10 -8.16 4.87
N ALA A 516 24.96 -8.32 3.86
CA ALA A 516 26.31 -7.75 3.87
C ALA A 516 26.25 -6.22 3.89
N THR A 517 25.44 -5.62 3.02
CA THR A 517 25.26 -4.15 2.94
C THR A 517 24.65 -3.58 4.23
N ILE A 518 23.63 -4.22 4.80
CA ILE A 518 23.02 -3.86 6.10
C ILE A 518 24.05 -3.85 7.23
N ARG A 519 25.02 -4.78 7.23
CA ARG A 519 26.10 -4.83 8.23
C ARG A 519 27.12 -3.72 8.07
N MET A 520 27.20 -3.07 6.90
CA MET A 520 28.00 -1.85 6.70
C MET A 520 27.24 -0.59 7.16
N VAL A 521 25.90 -0.60 7.17
CA VAL A 521 25.11 0.54 7.63
C VAL A 521 25.17 0.68 9.15
N ARG A 522 25.49 1.87 9.64
CA ARG A 522 25.51 2.20 11.08
C ARG A 522 24.36 3.12 11.43
N VAL A 523 23.63 2.83 12.51
CA VAL A 523 22.69 3.79 13.10
C VAL A 523 23.41 4.45 14.29
N ALA A 524 23.69 5.74 14.18
CA ALA A 524 24.37 6.50 15.23
C ALA A 524 23.35 7.20 16.15
N ARG A 525 23.67 7.33 17.44
CA ARG A 525 22.94 8.27 18.30
C ARG A 525 23.19 9.71 17.85
N ASN A 526 22.22 10.59 18.05
CA ASN A 526 22.32 12.00 17.68
C ASN A 526 23.47 12.68 18.45
N PRO A 527 24.46 13.31 17.78
CA PRO A 527 25.46 14.12 18.46
C PRO A 527 24.90 15.44 19.02
N TRP A 528 23.74 15.89 18.53
CA TRP A 528 23.18 17.22 18.80
C TRP A 528 22.08 17.25 19.87
N ASP A 529 21.71 16.10 20.44
CA ASP A 529 20.70 16.01 21.51
C ASP A 529 21.36 15.65 22.85
N SER A 530 21.57 16.66 23.69
CA SER A 530 22.17 16.54 25.01
C SER A 530 21.19 16.11 26.12
N GLY A 531 20.08 15.44 25.75
CA GLY A 531 19.09 14.86 26.68
C GLY A 531 18.61 13.44 26.34
N ALA A 532 18.73 12.98 25.10
CA ALA A 532 18.21 11.69 24.63
C ALA A 532 18.94 10.44 25.21
N ALA A 533 18.64 10.12 26.47
CA ALA A 533 19.01 8.84 27.09
C ALA A 533 18.32 7.67 26.35
N THR A 534 19.12 6.79 25.77
CA THR A 534 18.70 5.49 25.17
C THR A 534 17.49 5.58 24.23
N THR A 535 17.77 5.80 22.93
CA THR A 535 16.89 5.28 21.87
C THR A 535 16.59 3.80 22.14
N ALA A 536 15.31 3.46 22.27
CA ALA A 536 14.86 2.08 22.25
C ALA A 536 15.17 1.44 20.87
N ASP A 537 15.06 0.11 20.75
CA ASP A 537 15.30 -0.58 19.47
C ASP A 537 14.21 -0.35 18.41
N LEU A 538 13.17 0.42 18.79
CA LEU A 538 12.03 0.86 18.00
C LEU A 538 11.97 2.39 17.97
N LEU A 539 11.94 2.97 16.76
CA LEU A 539 11.59 4.37 16.55
C LEU A 539 10.07 4.47 16.38
N SER A 540 9.36 4.83 17.46
CA SER A 540 7.91 5.10 17.41
C SER A 540 7.63 6.51 16.91
N MET A 541 6.88 6.63 15.81
CA MET A 541 6.67 7.88 15.10
C MET A 541 5.37 8.62 15.49
N GLY A 542 5.21 9.11 16.72
CA GLY A 542 4.03 9.95 16.98
C GLY A 542 3.83 10.56 18.37
N ASP A 543 3.92 11.90 18.42
CA ASP A 543 3.12 12.74 19.35
C ASP A 543 1.74 13.13 18.73
N GLN A 544 1.45 12.71 17.49
CA GLN A 544 0.22 13.06 16.75
C GLN A 544 -0.51 11.83 16.17
N GLY A 545 -0.66 10.78 16.98
CA GLY A 545 -1.70 9.75 16.81
C GLY A 545 -1.45 8.59 15.84
N ALA A 546 -0.47 8.67 14.94
CA ALA A 546 -0.24 7.63 13.91
C ALA A 546 1.18 7.05 13.95
N SER A 547 1.49 6.20 14.94
CA SER A 547 2.85 5.68 15.17
C SER A 547 3.21 4.48 14.30
N VAL A 548 3.80 4.71 13.12
CA VAL A 548 4.66 3.67 12.49
C VAL A 548 5.83 3.41 13.45
N GLN A 549 6.18 2.13 13.64
CA GLN A 549 7.37 1.76 14.41
C GLN A 549 8.43 1.17 13.49
N VAL A 550 9.53 1.90 13.30
CA VAL A 550 10.66 1.43 12.48
C VAL A 550 11.76 0.92 13.41
N SER A 551 12.06 -0.38 13.35
CA SER A 551 13.18 -0.94 14.13
C SER A 551 14.52 -0.51 13.55
N ASN A 552 15.56 -0.43 14.39
CA ASN A 552 16.92 -0.09 13.96
C ASN A 552 17.41 -0.97 12.78
N ARG A 553 17.01 -2.24 12.75
CA ARG A 553 17.33 -3.19 11.66
C ARG A 553 16.61 -2.87 10.35
N LEU A 554 15.33 -2.49 10.41
CA LEU A 554 14.57 -2.12 9.22
C LEU A 554 15.08 -0.80 8.64
N LEU A 555 15.43 0.18 9.49
CA LEU A 555 16.09 1.43 9.05
C LEU A 555 17.45 1.16 8.38
N GLN A 556 18.27 0.25 8.93
CA GLN A 556 19.50 -0.20 8.25
C GLN A 556 19.21 -0.84 6.89
N GLY A 557 18.11 -1.59 6.76
CA GLY A 557 17.65 -2.19 5.50
C GLY A 557 17.29 -1.16 4.44
N ILE A 558 16.41 -0.21 4.78
CA ILE A 558 15.96 0.87 3.90
C ILE A 558 17.16 1.74 3.47
N ALA A 559 18.08 2.06 4.39
CA ALA A 559 19.29 2.82 4.06
C ALA A 559 20.32 2.02 3.24
N ALA A 560 20.41 0.70 3.42
CA ALA A 560 21.25 -0.17 2.59
C ALA A 560 20.74 -0.29 1.15
N GLU A 561 19.42 -0.27 0.96
CA GLU A 561 18.77 -0.20 -0.36
C GLU A 561 19.00 1.16 -1.03
N LEU A 562 18.76 2.26 -0.32
CA LEU A 562 18.73 3.62 -0.88
C LEU A 562 20.10 4.28 -1.05
N ALA A 563 21.03 4.02 -0.14
CA ALA A 563 22.36 4.61 -0.10
C ALA A 563 23.45 3.53 0.06
N PRO A 564 23.61 2.59 -0.90
CA PRO A 564 24.64 1.55 -0.85
C PRO A 564 26.05 2.15 -1.06
N GLY A 565 26.84 2.21 0.02
CA GLY A 565 28.22 2.72 0.02
C GLY A 565 29.27 1.65 0.36
N PRO A 566 30.42 1.57 -0.33
CA PRO A 566 31.43 0.53 -0.12
C PRO A 566 32.22 0.66 1.20
N GLN A 567 32.10 1.80 1.89
CA GLN A 567 32.66 2.01 3.24
C GLN A 567 31.59 1.98 4.35
N GLY A 568 30.32 1.76 3.97
CA GLY A 568 29.17 1.81 4.86
C GLY A 568 28.60 3.21 5.05
N THR A 569 27.27 3.29 5.14
CA THR A 569 26.51 4.53 5.34
C THR A 569 26.14 4.64 6.81
N MET A 570 26.42 5.77 7.44
CA MET A 570 26.02 6.06 8.83
C MET A 570 24.78 6.95 8.83
N VAL A 571 23.63 6.36 9.18
CA VAL A 571 22.38 7.09 9.41
C VAL A 571 22.41 7.66 10.82
N GLN A 572 22.14 8.96 10.96
CA GLN A 572 21.84 9.53 12.28
C GLN A 572 20.44 9.08 12.70
N GLY A 573 20.35 8.33 13.80
CA GLY A 573 19.14 7.58 14.20
C GLY A 573 18.07 8.36 14.94
N ALA A 574 18.26 9.65 15.20
CA ALA A 574 17.19 10.52 15.66
C ALA A 574 16.57 11.26 14.48
N LEU A 575 15.29 11.65 14.63
CA LEU A 575 14.62 12.50 13.66
C LEU A 575 15.31 13.87 13.58
N PHE A 576 15.47 14.39 12.37
CA PHE A 576 15.99 15.72 12.12
C PHE A 576 15.10 16.76 12.81
N ALA A 577 15.68 17.52 13.74
CA ALA A 577 14.92 18.29 14.71
C ALA A 577 13.98 19.30 14.03
N GLY A 578 12.70 19.25 14.40
CA GLY A 578 11.70 20.19 13.90
C GLY A 578 10.96 19.79 12.62
N ARG A 579 11.26 18.65 12.00
CA ARG A 579 10.47 18.07 10.90
C ARG A 579 9.29 17.24 11.45
N PRO A 580 8.07 17.35 10.88
CA PRO A 580 6.93 16.51 11.27
C PRO A 580 6.97 15.11 10.63
N VAL A 581 7.63 14.96 9.46
CA VAL A 581 7.81 13.69 8.75
C VAL A 581 9.16 13.07 9.15
N PRO A 582 9.26 11.74 9.35
CA PRO A 582 10.53 11.08 9.64
C PRO A 582 11.60 11.42 8.61
N THR A 583 12.63 12.11 9.07
CA THR A 583 13.69 12.68 8.24
C THR A 583 15.00 12.40 8.96
N PHE A 584 15.92 11.70 8.32
CA PHE A 584 17.22 11.30 8.88
C PHE A 584 18.34 11.80 7.97
N LEU A 585 19.51 12.11 8.53
CA LEU A 585 20.69 12.42 7.73
C LEU A 585 21.54 11.17 7.52
N ALA A 586 21.92 10.93 6.26
CA ALA A 586 22.82 9.85 5.88
C ALA A 586 24.22 10.41 5.63
N LEU A 587 25.20 9.79 6.27
CA LEU A 587 26.62 10.13 6.21
C LEU A 587 27.40 8.98 5.57
N ASP A 588 28.52 9.26 4.93
CA ASP A 588 29.49 8.26 4.47
C ASP A 588 30.90 8.55 4.98
N SER A 589 31.91 7.91 4.39
CA SER A 589 33.34 8.12 4.69
C SER A 589 33.87 9.52 4.35
N PHE A 590 33.13 10.35 3.61
CA PHE A 590 33.54 11.66 3.12
C PHE A 590 32.70 12.82 3.68
N GLY A 591 31.47 12.58 4.16
CA GLY A 591 30.64 13.58 4.85
C GLY A 591 29.16 13.21 4.90
N PRO A 592 28.26 14.16 5.25
CA PRO A 592 26.83 13.99 5.01
C PRO A 592 26.55 13.98 3.50
N VAL A 593 25.84 12.96 3.03
CA VAL A 593 25.58 12.67 1.61
C VAL A 593 24.12 12.94 1.22
N GLY A 594 23.21 13.05 2.18
CA GLY A 594 21.83 13.38 1.89
C GLY A 594 20.84 13.17 3.02
N VAL A 595 19.57 13.29 2.65
CA VAL A 595 18.41 13.18 3.52
C VAL A 595 17.64 11.91 3.17
N LEU A 596 17.38 11.06 4.16
CA LEU A 596 16.51 9.89 4.08
C LEU A 596 15.17 10.25 4.74
N LYS A 597 14.08 10.27 3.97
CA LYS A 597 12.71 10.51 4.43
C LYS A 597 11.92 9.20 4.36
N ILE A 598 11.05 8.95 5.34
CA ILE A 598 10.09 7.83 5.32
C ILE A 598 8.69 8.43 5.44
N ASP A 599 7.86 8.26 4.42
CA ASP A 599 6.56 8.92 4.27
C ASP A 599 5.63 8.05 3.41
N GLU A 600 4.36 8.42 3.27
CA GLU A 600 3.36 7.67 2.48
C GLU A 600 3.84 7.39 1.04
N VAL A 601 3.61 6.17 0.54
CA VAL A 601 3.92 5.75 -0.84
C VAL A 601 3.44 6.77 -1.89
N ALA A 602 2.24 7.35 -1.69
CA ALA A 602 1.66 8.32 -2.61
C ALA A 602 2.43 9.66 -2.63
N LYS A 603 2.97 10.11 -1.50
CA LYS A 603 3.80 11.32 -1.40
C LYS A 603 5.21 11.05 -1.96
N VAL A 604 5.80 9.92 -1.59
CA VAL A 604 7.13 9.48 -2.07
C VAL A 604 7.18 9.38 -3.60
N ARG A 605 6.12 8.85 -4.23
CA ARG A 605 5.99 8.85 -5.70
C ARG A 605 5.92 10.26 -6.28
N ARG A 606 5.05 11.14 -5.74
CA ARG A 606 4.96 12.55 -6.17
C ARG A 606 6.28 13.31 -6.02
N GLU A 607 6.99 13.15 -4.90
CA GLU A 607 8.30 13.79 -4.67
C GLU A 607 9.35 13.33 -5.69
N LYS A 608 9.38 12.04 -6.04
CA LYS A 608 10.26 11.53 -7.10
C LYS A 608 9.87 12.04 -8.48
N GLU A 609 8.59 11.99 -8.84
CA GLU A 609 8.07 12.46 -10.12
C GLU A 609 8.32 13.97 -10.32
N ASN A 610 8.07 14.78 -9.29
CA ASN A 610 8.29 16.22 -9.32
C ASN A 610 9.78 16.57 -9.26
N PHE A 611 10.62 15.80 -8.54
CA PHE A 611 12.07 15.96 -8.63
C PHE A 611 12.57 15.71 -10.07
N ASP A 612 12.21 14.59 -10.69
CA ASP A 612 12.64 14.24 -12.04
C ASP A 612 12.13 15.24 -13.09
N ARG A 613 10.86 15.65 -12.96
CA ARG A 613 10.19 16.55 -13.91
C ARG A 613 10.64 18.00 -13.78
N PHE A 614 10.90 18.49 -12.58
CA PHE A 614 11.12 19.91 -12.32
C PHE A 614 12.54 20.23 -11.84
N ALA A 615 13.02 19.57 -10.78
CA ALA A 615 14.35 19.83 -10.27
C ALA A 615 15.44 19.34 -11.25
N GLU A 616 15.41 18.06 -11.65
CA GLU A 616 16.40 17.43 -12.53
C GLU A 616 16.50 18.16 -13.88
N ALA A 617 15.35 18.47 -14.51
CA ALA A 617 15.27 19.02 -15.85
C ALA A 617 15.54 20.54 -15.97
N TYR A 618 15.17 21.36 -14.97
CA TYR A 618 15.21 22.82 -15.08
C TYR A 618 16.21 23.53 -14.15
N LEU A 619 16.61 22.90 -13.04
CA LEU A 619 17.61 23.46 -12.12
C LEU A 619 19.03 23.02 -12.48
N ARG A 620 19.98 23.96 -12.43
CA ARG A 620 21.40 23.67 -12.62
C ARG A 620 21.90 22.73 -11.51
N PRO A 621 22.78 21.75 -11.79
CA PRO A 621 23.23 20.76 -10.81
C PRO A 621 23.87 21.31 -9.52
N VAL A 622 24.31 22.57 -9.51
CA VAL A 622 24.86 23.25 -8.32
C VAL A 622 23.77 23.75 -7.35
N TYR A 623 22.51 23.78 -7.78
CA TYR A 623 21.37 24.32 -7.03
C TYR A 623 20.30 23.27 -6.69
N ARG A 624 20.62 21.98 -6.79
CA ARG A 624 19.70 20.88 -6.50
C ARG A 624 20.42 19.69 -5.89
N ALA A 625 19.65 18.74 -5.34
CA ALA A 625 20.16 17.42 -5.03
C ALA A 625 20.76 16.77 -6.29
N SER A 626 21.82 15.99 -6.11
CA SER A 626 22.49 15.29 -7.22
C SER A 626 21.68 14.09 -7.72
N LYS A 627 20.85 13.49 -6.85
CA LYS A 627 19.88 12.43 -7.15
C LYS A 627 18.72 12.48 -6.15
N CYS A 628 17.58 11.94 -6.57
CA CYS A 628 16.50 11.46 -5.70
C CYS A 628 16.27 9.98 -6.02
N VAL A 629 16.09 9.13 -5.00
CA VAL A 629 15.99 7.67 -5.13
C VAL A 629 14.87 7.16 -4.23
N VAL A 630 14.02 6.27 -4.74
CA VAL A 630 12.92 5.62 -3.99
C VAL A 630 13.26 4.15 -3.79
N GLY A 631 13.04 3.63 -2.58
CA GLY A 631 13.27 2.22 -2.23
C GLY A 631 12.05 1.36 -2.59
N SER A 632 12.27 0.11 -2.98
CA SER A 632 11.19 -0.87 -3.21
C SER A 632 10.49 -1.29 -1.91
N THR A 633 11.14 -1.10 -0.76
CA THR A 633 10.63 -1.52 0.55
C THR A 633 9.48 -0.63 1.02
N THR A 634 8.29 -1.22 1.15
CA THR A 634 7.14 -0.62 1.83
C THR A 634 7.02 -1.10 3.28
N VAL A 635 6.52 -0.24 4.16
CA VAL A 635 6.26 -0.52 5.58
C VAL A 635 4.80 -0.16 5.88
N ALA A 636 4.03 -1.09 6.44
CA ALA A 636 2.67 -0.79 6.89
C ALA A 636 2.68 -0.03 8.22
N ASN A 637 1.74 0.90 8.40
CA ASN A 637 1.51 1.59 9.65
C ASN A 637 0.53 0.79 10.52
N SER A 638 0.98 0.36 11.70
CA SER A 638 0.19 -0.48 12.60
C SER A 638 -1.05 0.21 13.19
N SER A 639 -1.14 1.55 13.14
CA SER A 639 -2.31 2.28 13.66
C SER A 639 -3.46 2.42 12.67
N ASN A 640 -3.21 2.40 11.36
CA ASN A 640 -4.22 2.69 10.33
C ASN A 640 -4.12 1.87 9.03
N GLY A 641 -3.06 1.09 8.83
CA GLY A 641 -2.85 0.25 7.64
C GLY A 641 -2.21 0.95 6.44
N ASP A 642 -1.92 2.27 6.52
CA ASP A 642 -1.30 3.04 5.44
C ASP A 642 0.11 2.52 5.09
N LEU A 643 0.51 2.69 3.84
CA LEU A 643 1.79 2.21 3.33
C LEU A 643 2.80 3.36 3.23
N TYR A 644 3.92 3.20 3.93
CA TYR A 644 5.07 4.11 3.95
C TYR A 644 6.22 3.54 3.13
N GLN A 645 7.06 4.41 2.58
CA GLN A 645 8.17 4.06 1.69
C GLN A 645 9.38 4.97 1.99
N GLY A 646 10.59 4.44 1.75
CA GLY A 646 11.81 5.23 1.90
C GLY A 646 12.14 6.02 0.62
N ILE A 647 12.51 7.29 0.79
CA ILE A 647 13.06 8.15 -0.27
C ILE A 647 14.36 8.79 0.21
N PHE A 648 15.39 8.78 -0.64
CA PHE A 648 16.71 9.34 -0.34
C PHE A 648 17.10 10.39 -1.38
N THR A 649 17.41 11.59 -0.90
CA THR A 649 17.70 12.76 -1.72
C THR A 649 19.09 13.28 -1.38
N SER A 650 20.02 13.25 -2.34
CA SER A 650 21.46 13.37 -2.07
C SER A 650 22.02 14.79 -2.26
N TYR A 651 22.64 15.31 -1.21
CA TYR A 651 23.21 16.66 -1.14
C TYR A 651 24.68 16.58 -0.71
N VAL A 652 25.52 17.42 -1.33
CA VAL A 652 26.94 17.49 -0.96
C VAL A 652 27.11 18.47 0.20
N PHE A 653 26.98 17.95 1.42
CA PHE A 653 27.48 18.61 2.62
C PHE A 653 28.96 18.27 2.82
N ARG A 654 29.69 19.04 3.64
CA ARG A 654 31.08 18.74 4.01
C ARG A 654 31.12 17.93 5.31
N HIS A 655 32.19 17.17 5.57
CA HIS A 655 32.33 16.31 6.76
C HIS A 655 32.19 17.00 8.14
N ARG A 656 32.23 18.34 8.18
CA ARG A 656 32.14 19.18 9.39
C ARG A 656 30.79 19.89 9.53
N ASP A 657 29.87 19.63 8.63
CA ASP A 657 28.65 20.42 8.48
C ASP A 657 27.56 19.90 9.42
N GLU A 658 27.01 20.79 10.23
CA GLU A 658 25.91 20.53 11.16
C GLU A 658 24.65 21.25 10.66
N PRO A 659 23.92 20.69 9.68
CA PRO A 659 22.77 21.36 9.10
C PRO A 659 21.66 21.53 10.14
N LYS A 660 21.09 22.73 10.20
CA LYS A 660 19.90 23.11 10.98
C LYS A 660 18.76 23.40 10.01
N THR A 661 17.50 23.42 10.45
CA THR A 661 16.44 24.03 9.62
C THR A 661 16.73 25.53 9.45
N LEU A 662 16.35 26.14 8.34
CA LEU A 662 16.43 27.60 8.16
C LEU A 662 15.65 28.34 9.25
N ARG A 663 14.51 27.77 9.69
CA ARG A 663 13.73 28.24 10.85
C ARG A 663 14.58 28.31 12.13
N ASP A 664 15.27 27.23 12.47
CA ASP A 664 16.11 27.18 13.68
C ASP A 664 17.39 28.04 13.53
N TRP A 665 17.94 28.17 12.32
CA TRP A 665 19.04 29.09 12.02
C TRP A 665 18.63 30.55 12.26
N VAL A 666 17.51 31.01 11.68
CA VAL A 666 16.96 32.37 11.90
C VAL A 666 16.68 32.62 13.39
N ARG A 667 16.17 31.61 14.12
CA ARG A 667 15.94 31.72 15.57
C ARG A 667 17.23 31.94 16.38
N THR A 668 18.39 31.46 15.90
CA THR A 668 19.67 31.56 16.61
C THR A 668 20.67 32.58 16.05
N ALA A 669 20.43 33.11 14.86
CA ALA A 669 21.31 34.10 14.23
C ALA A 669 21.38 35.41 15.04
N ASP A 670 22.51 36.10 14.96
CA ASP A 670 22.60 37.50 15.41
C ASP A 670 21.88 38.43 14.41
N PRO A 671 21.09 39.45 14.82
CA PRO A 671 20.32 40.29 13.90
C PRO A 671 21.16 41.09 12.90
N ASP A 672 22.33 41.60 13.30
CA ASP A 672 23.18 42.40 12.42
C ASP A 672 23.97 41.49 11.45
N ALA A 673 24.42 40.33 11.94
CA ALA A 673 24.98 39.27 11.09
C ALA A 673 23.94 38.76 10.07
N LEU A 674 22.69 38.52 10.50
CA LEU A 674 21.56 38.13 9.64
C LEU A 674 21.34 39.18 8.55
N GLN A 675 21.21 40.46 8.91
CA GLN A 675 21.01 41.56 7.95
C GLN A 675 22.12 41.61 6.89
N SER A 676 23.37 41.26 7.24
CA SER A 676 24.49 41.26 6.31
C SER A 676 24.50 40.13 5.27
N VAL A 677 23.73 39.05 5.47
CA VAL A 677 23.73 37.85 4.58
C VAL A 677 22.35 37.43 4.07
N ILE A 678 21.26 37.92 4.65
CA ILE A 678 19.90 37.39 4.41
C ILE A 678 19.45 37.49 2.94
N LYS A 679 19.90 38.53 2.22
CA LYS A 679 19.71 38.66 0.77
C LYS A 679 20.34 37.50 0.00
N GLU A 680 21.58 37.17 0.31
CA GLU A 680 22.31 36.10 -0.38
C GLU A 680 21.73 34.72 -0.04
N VAL A 681 21.34 34.52 1.23
CA VAL A 681 20.61 33.34 1.73
C VAL A 681 19.32 33.12 0.93
N PHE A 682 18.45 34.11 0.79
CA PHE A 682 17.23 33.94 0.00
C PHE A 682 17.50 33.84 -1.51
N MET A 683 18.54 34.49 -2.05
CA MET A 683 18.91 34.31 -3.45
C MET A 683 19.48 32.90 -3.74
N ASP A 684 20.12 32.23 -2.79
CA ASP A 684 20.53 30.83 -2.91
C ASP A 684 19.31 29.88 -2.87
N ALA A 685 18.35 30.14 -1.97
CA ALA A 685 17.16 29.30 -1.80
C ALA A 685 16.10 29.47 -2.91
N LEU A 686 15.88 30.71 -3.38
CA LEU A 686 14.83 31.08 -4.34
C LEU A 686 15.36 31.36 -5.75
N GLY A 687 16.53 32.00 -5.89
CA GLY A 687 17.11 32.40 -7.19
C GLY A 687 17.20 31.29 -8.26
N PRO A 688 17.49 30.01 -7.93
CA PRO A 688 17.49 28.92 -8.91
C PRO A 688 16.14 28.74 -9.62
N TRP A 689 15.06 28.82 -8.85
CA TRP A 689 13.67 28.68 -9.27
C TRP A 689 13.22 29.85 -10.15
N LEU A 690 13.52 31.07 -9.68
CA LEU A 690 13.19 32.34 -10.35
C LEU A 690 13.89 32.51 -11.70
N SER A 691 15.02 31.82 -11.93
CA SER A 691 15.76 31.86 -13.19
C SER A 691 14.98 31.35 -14.41
N GLN A 692 13.87 30.65 -14.19
CA GLN A 692 12.98 30.11 -15.22
C GLN A 692 11.63 30.86 -15.29
N ALA A 693 11.54 32.09 -14.79
CA ALA A 693 10.30 32.87 -14.80
C ALA A 693 9.80 33.16 -16.23
N GLN A 694 8.59 32.68 -16.54
CA GLN A 694 7.85 32.84 -17.78
C GLN A 694 6.56 33.65 -17.52
N ARG A 695 6.02 34.27 -18.56
CA ARG A 695 4.82 35.11 -18.44
C ARG A 695 3.56 34.36 -18.88
N THR A 696 2.54 34.40 -18.01
CA THR A 696 1.25 33.75 -18.22
C THR A 696 0.12 34.80 -18.23
N ILE A 697 -1.04 34.43 -18.74
CA ILE A 697 -2.33 35.12 -18.56
C ILE A 697 -3.33 34.05 -18.16
N GLY A 698 -4.11 34.28 -17.10
CA GLY A 698 -5.01 33.27 -16.56
C GLY A 698 -5.85 33.77 -15.40
N ASP A 699 -6.27 32.85 -14.54
CA ASP A 699 -7.01 33.11 -13.32
C ASP A 699 -6.17 32.59 -12.14
N LEU A 700 -5.72 33.48 -11.24
CA LEU A 700 -4.87 33.10 -10.11
C LEU A 700 -5.57 32.15 -9.14
N ARG A 701 -6.91 32.04 -9.18
CA ARG A 701 -7.62 31.02 -8.39
C ARG A 701 -7.23 29.60 -8.80
N GLY A 702 -6.79 29.38 -10.04
CA GLY A 702 -6.23 28.11 -10.47
C GLY A 702 -4.95 27.72 -9.73
N GLU A 703 -4.12 28.70 -9.34
CA GLU A 703 -2.79 28.52 -8.73
C GLU A 703 -2.85 28.14 -7.24
N TYR A 704 -3.92 28.53 -6.54
CA TYR A 704 -4.07 28.40 -5.10
C TYR A 704 -5.24 27.47 -4.73
N PRO A 705 -5.00 26.28 -4.14
CA PRO A 705 -6.06 25.34 -3.78
C PRO A 705 -7.19 25.96 -2.96
N ALA A 706 -6.87 26.83 -2.00
CA ALA A 706 -7.85 27.52 -1.18
C ALA A 706 -8.81 28.43 -1.98
N LEU A 707 -8.35 29.08 -3.07
CA LEU A 707 -9.17 30.01 -3.85
C LEU A 707 -9.86 29.34 -5.06
N ARG A 708 -9.50 28.10 -5.37
CA ARG A 708 -9.87 27.38 -6.60
C ARG A 708 -11.33 26.93 -6.61
N PRO A 709 -12.19 27.45 -7.52
CA PRO A 709 -13.55 26.96 -7.68
C PRO A 709 -13.60 25.46 -8.00
N ALA A 710 -14.63 24.77 -7.50
CA ALA A 710 -14.77 23.32 -7.68
C ALA A 710 -14.88 22.88 -9.15
N ALA A 711 -15.29 23.78 -10.05
CA ALA A 711 -15.43 23.54 -11.49
C ALA A 711 -14.13 23.68 -12.31
N PHE A 712 -12.98 24.00 -11.70
CA PHE A 712 -11.71 24.06 -12.43
C PHE A 712 -11.25 22.66 -12.88
N GLU A 713 -11.08 22.47 -14.18
CA GLU A 713 -10.53 21.23 -14.74
C GLU A 713 -9.13 20.93 -14.18
N LEU A 714 -8.82 19.63 -14.07
CA LEU A 714 -7.73 19.07 -13.26
C LEU A 714 -6.33 19.62 -13.59
N THR A 715 -5.92 20.70 -12.92
CA THR A 715 -4.51 21.10 -12.86
C THR A 715 -3.71 20.04 -12.09
N SER A 716 -2.65 19.54 -12.72
CA SER A 716 -2.04 18.22 -12.40
C SER A 716 -1.19 18.16 -11.13
N TYR A 717 -1.29 19.14 -10.24
CA TYR A 717 -0.37 19.32 -9.11
C TYR A 717 -0.88 18.82 -7.75
N ALA A 718 -2.19 18.56 -7.63
CA ALA A 718 -2.77 17.75 -6.54
C ALA A 718 -4.23 17.37 -6.91
N PRO A 719 -4.49 16.19 -7.49
CA PRO A 719 -5.87 15.74 -7.70
C PRO A 719 -6.59 15.65 -6.34
N GLY A 720 -7.80 16.21 -6.25
CA GLY A 720 -8.59 16.25 -5.02
C GLY A 720 -8.39 17.47 -4.11
N LYS A 721 -7.53 18.44 -4.45
CA LYS A 721 -7.40 19.71 -3.70
C LYS A 721 -8.01 20.91 -4.43
N ASN A 722 -9.21 21.29 -4.01
CA ASN A 722 -9.97 22.50 -4.39
C ASN A 722 -10.35 23.31 -3.13
N ALA A 723 -11.00 24.46 -3.29
CA ALA A 723 -11.34 25.32 -2.16
C ALA A 723 -12.30 24.66 -1.17
N GLU A 724 -13.28 23.92 -1.68
CA GLU A 724 -14.20 23.09 -0.91
C GLU A 724 -13.43 22.14 0.03
N SER A 725 -12.46 21.37 -0.50
CA SER A 725 -11.62 20.50 0.32
C SER A 725 -10.84 21.28 1.38
N GLU A 726 -10.21 22.41 1.05
CA GLU A 726 -9.43 23.20 2.01
C GLU A 726 -10.32 23.87 3.09
N LEU A 727 -11.59 24.18 2.78
CA LEU A 727 -12.57 24.63 3.76
C LEU A 727 -13.10 23.49 4.64
N GLU A 728 -13.37 22.30 4.09
CA GLU A 728 -13.77 21.13 4.89
C GLU A 728 -12.66 20.67 5.84
N HIS A 729 -11.37 20.93 5.53
CA HIS A 729 -10.29 20.73 6.51
C HIS A 729 -10.44 21.58 7.79
N PHE A 730 -11.15 22.73 7.74
CA PHE A 730 -11.49 23.51 8.95
C PHE A 730 -12.70 22.97 9.72
N ARG A 731 -13.33 21.87 9.26
CA ARG A 731 -14.35 21.10 9.98
C ARG A 731 -13.83 19.78 10.56
N LEU A 732 -12.59 19.41 10.28
CA LEU A 732 -11.97 18.22 10.87
C LEU A 732 -11.95 18.31 12.40
N PRO A 733 -12.17 17.20 13.15
CA PRO A 733 -12.11 17.18 14.60
C PRO A 733 -10.82 17.80 15.16
N GLU A 734 -9.70 17.57 14.47
CA GLU A 734 -8.38 18.06 14.86
C GLU A 734 -8.32 19.60 14.92
N VAL A 735 -9.11 20.27 14.09
CA VAL A 735 -9.21 21.74 13.98
C VAL A 735 -10.37 22.27 14.83
N ALA A 736 -11.48 21.53 14.91
CA ALA A 736 -12.58 21.80 15.84
C ALA A 736 -12.07 21.97 17.29
N ASP A 737 -11.16 21.09 17.74
CA ASP A 737 -10.48 21.20 19.03
C ASP A 737 -9.63 22.49 19.18
N ILE A 738 -8.89 22.91 18.14
CA ILE A 738 -8.00 24.10 18.19
C ILE A 738 -8.81 25.39 18.38
N PHE A 739 -10.00 25.43 17.79
CA PHE A 739 -10.90 26.59 17.84
C PHE A 739 -12.06 26.41 18.84
N GLY A 740 -12.22 25.26 19.47
CA GLY A 740 -13.29 24.99 20.43
C GLY A 740 -14.70 25.16 19.86
N ILE A 741 -14.96 24.66 18.64
CA ILE A 741 -16.30 24.64 18.03
C ILE A 741 -16.63 23.24 17.52
N ASP A 742 -17.71 22.64 18.02
CA ASP A 742 -18.25 21.40 17.48
C ASP A 742 -18.64 21.57 16.00
N GLY A 743 -18.02 20.78 15.11
CA GLY A 743 -18.19 20.89 13.66
C GLY A 743 -17.31 21.95 12.96
N GLY A 744 -16.43 22.64 13.71
CA GLY A 744 -15.39 23.53 13.17
C GLY A 744 -15.85 24.92 12.76
N LEU A 745 -15.03 25.61 11.95
CA LEU A 745 -15.17 27.06 11.70
C LEU A 745 -16.21 27.39 10.59
N PRO A 746 -17.30 28.13 10.89
CA PRO A 746 -18.26 28.55 9.87
C PRO A 746 -17.76 29.73 9.00
N TRP A 747 -17.89 29.59 7.69
CA TRP A 747 -17.56 30.62 6.69
C TRP A 747 -18.74 31.47 6.19
N ARG A 748 -19.95 31.27 6.74
CA ARG A 748 -21.15 32.02 6.29
C ARG A 748 -21.16 33.50 6.72
N HIS A 749 -20.42 33.86 7.77
CA HIS A 749 -20.44 35.22 8.33
C HIS A 749 -19.31 36.09 7.79
N ARG A 750 -19.64 37.24 7.17
CA ARG A 750 -18.67 38.18 6.58
C ARG A 750 -17.61 38.72 7.55
N ARG A 751 -17.96 38.93 8.83
CA ARG A 751 -17.08 39.55 9.83
C ARG A 751 -16.76 38.60 10.98
N LEU A 752 -15.56 38.68 11.55
CA LEU A 752 -15.05 37.78 12.59
C LEU A 752 -15.85 37.81 13.89
N GLY A 753 -16.61 38.86 14.20
CA GLY A 753 -17.36 39.00 15.45
C GLY A 753 -18.27 37.82 15.82
N HIS A 754 -18.71 37.01 14.85
CA HIS A 754 -19.41 35.74 15.14
C HIS A 754 -18.47 34.64 15.63
N LEU A 755 -17.29 34.47 15.01
CA LEU A 755 -16.30 33.48 15.43
C LEU A 755 -15.74 33.83 16.81
N LEU A 756 -15.42 35.10 17.05
CA LEU A 756 -14.89 35.56 18.35
C LEU A 756 -15.84 35.26 19.52
N LYS A 757 -17.15 35.37 19.32
CA LYS A 757 -18.14 35.15 20.38
C LYS A 757 -18.46 33.68 20.67
N ASN A 758 -18.12 32.79 19.74
CA ASN A 758 -18.54 31.37 19.77
C ASN A 758 -17.36 30.39 19.64
N SER A 759 -16.13 30.81 19.95
CA SER A 759 -14.94 29.97 19.78
C SER A 759 -13.76 30.40 20.68
N ALA A 760 -12.80 29.49 20.86
CA ALA A 760 -11.54 29.75 21.54
C ALA A 760 -10.71 30.87 20.88
N LEU A 761 -10.98 31.23 19.62
CA LEU A 761 -10.34 32.38 18.96
C LEU A 761 -10.57 33.66 19.75
N GLY A 762 -11.79 33.95 20.22
CA GLY A 762 -12.07 35.15 21.01
C GLY A 762 -11.58 35.08 22.45
N SER A 763 -11.28 33.88 22.97
CA SER A 763 -10.54 33.70 24.22
C SER A 763 -9.03 33.90 24.06
N SER A 764 -8.52 34.00 22.83
CA SER A 764 -7.11 34.29 22.58
C SER A 764 -6.77 35.74 22.98
N PRO A 765 -5.71 35.97 23.78
CA PRO A 765 -5.22 37.32 24.10
C PRO A 765 -4.72 38.10 22.87
N PHE A 766 -4.64 37.45 21.70
CA PHE A 766 -4.31 38.08 20.43
C PHE A 766 -5.54 38.61 19.69
N ALA A 767 -6.69 37.95 19.85
CA ALA A 767 -7.96 38.41 19.28
C ALA A 767 -8.72 39.37 20.21
N ALA A 768 -8.38 39.40 21.51
CA ALA A 768 -8.94 40.32 22.51
C ALA A 768 -8.61 41.81 22.26
N ALA A 769 -7.76 42.13 21.27
CA ALA A 769 -7.47 43.50 20.85
C ALA A 769 -8.72 44.17 20.22
N PRO A 770 -9.08 45.41 20.61
CA PRO A 770 -10.25 46.09 20.08
C PRO A 770 -10.14 46.29 18.57
N GLY A 771 -11.19 45.94 17.84
CA GLY A 771 -11.31 46.10 16.38
C GLY A 771 -11.48 44.79 15.60
N TYR A 772 -11.07 43.63 16.15
CA TYR A 772 -11.20 42.35 15.42
C TYR A 772 -12.67 41.95 15.15
N GLU A 773 -13.66 42.42 15.91
CA GLU A 773 -15.09 42.13 15.63
C GLU A 773 -15.54 42.54 14.22
N SER A 774 -15.01 43.66 13.74
CA SER A 774 -15.32 44.23 12.42
C SER A 774 -14.39 43.79 11.30
N VAL A 775 -13.33 43.01 11.59
CA VAL A 775 -12.40 42.49 10.56
C VAL A 775 -13.10 41.41 9.73
N THR A 776 -12.80 41.36 8.43
CA THR A 776 -13.34 40.37 7.48
C THR A 776 -12.93 38.95 7.86
N ASN A 777 -13.89 38.01 7.82
CA ASN A 777 -13.64 36.59 8.01
C ASN A 777 -12.92 36.02 6.77
N PRO A 778 -11.69 35.48 6.89
CA PRO A 778 -10.92 35.04 5.73
C PRO A 778 -11.57 33.82 5.05
N LEU A 779 -12.24 32.94 5.80
CA LEU A 779 -12.94 31.79 5.24
C LEU A 779 -14.17 32.22 4.42
N TRP A 780 -14.86 33.29 4.84
CA TRP A 780 -15.99 33.85 4.08
C TRP A 780 -15.54 34.41 2.73
N LEU A 781 -14.44 35.18 2.71
CA LEU A 781 -13.88 35.73 1.49
C LEU A 781 -13.48 34.59 0.54
N VAL A 782 -12.75 33.61 1.06
CA VAL A 782 -12.30 32.42 0.31
C VAL A 782 -13.45 31.63 -0.29
N ALA A 783 -14.51 31.35 0.48
CA ALA A 783 -15.69 30.64 -0.02
C ALA A 783 -16.36 31.35 -1.21
N HIS A 784 -16.41 32.69 -1.19
CA HIS A 784 -16.98 33.47 -2.29
C HIS A 784 -16.06 33.53 -3.51
N MET A 785 -14.75 33.72 -3.33
CA MET A 785 -13.79 33.70 -4.43
C MET A 785 -13.78 32.36 -5.17
N ALA A 786 -14.03 31.26 -4.44
CA ALA A 786 -14.17 29.92 -4.98
C ALA A 786 -15.61 29.55 -5.43
N GLU A 787 -16.53 30.51 -5.51
CA GLU A 787 -17.90 30.35 -6.01
C GLU A 787 -18.81 29.38 -5.21
N ILE A 788 -18.41 29.05 -3.97
CA ILE A 788 -19.13 28.16 -3.02
C ILE A 788 -19.76 28.90 -1.82
N GLY A 789 -19.69 30.24 -1.80
CA GLY A 789 -20.35 31.11 -0.82
C GLY A 789 -21.84 31.34 -1.11
N GLU A 790 -22.62 31.59 -0.06
CA GLU A 790 -24.03 31.98 -0.17
C GLU A 790 -24.17 33.42 -0.70
N ARG A 791 -24.89 33.62 -1.81
CA ARG A 791 -24.99 34.93 -2.49
C ARG A 791 -25.87 35.92 -1.72
N ASP A 792 -25.25 36.71 -0.85
CA ASP A 792 -25.88 37.83 -0.16
C ASP A 792 -26.33 38.96 -1.10
N ALA A 793 -27.51 39.52 -0.85
CA ALA A 793 -28.01 40.69 -1.57
C ALA A 793 -27.21 41.95 -1.20
N GLY A 794 -26.33 42.38 -2.12
CA GLY A 794 -25.47 43.57 -1.95
C GLY A 794 -23.97 43.29 -1.97
N THR A 795 -23.54 42.03 -2.14
CA THR A 795 -22.11 41.67 -2.27
C THR A 795 -21.67 41.37 -3.70
N SER A 796 -22.59 41.31 -4.68
CA SER A 796 -22.26 41.02 -6.09
C SER A 796 -21.20 41.97 -6.64
N ASP A 797 -21.42 43.27 -6.51
CA ASP A 797 -20.54 44.35 -7.00
C ASP A 797 -19.16 44.34 -6.32
N LEU A 798 -19.05 43.79 -5.10
CA LEU A 798 -17.78 43.57 -4.41
C LEU A 798 -17.02 42.40 -5.06
N PHE A 799 -17.70 41.27 -5.27
CA PHE A 799 -17.07 40.08 -5.84
C PHE A 799 -16.77 40.20 -7.34
N GLU A 800 -17.60 40.89 -8.13
CA GLU A 800 -17.26 41.22 -9.52
C GLU A 800 -15.96 42.02 -9.62
N ARG A 801 -15.69 42.91 -8.67
CA ARG A 801 -14.42 43.67 -8.64
C ARG A 801 -13.25 42.84 -8.11
N LEU A 802 -13.43 42.07 -7.04
CA LEU A 802 -12.41 41.12 -6.55
C LEU A 802 -12.06 40.02 -7.58
N LEU A 803 -12.94 39.75 -8.55
CA LEU A 803 -12.70 38.85 -9.67
C LEU A 803 -12.13 39.56 -10.91
N TYR A 804 -12.73 40.66 -11.36
CA TYR A 804 -12.50 41.23 -12.70
C TYR A 804 -11.87 42.63 -12.74
N ASP A 805 -11.60 43.28 -11.59
CA ASP A 805 -10.91 44.58 -11.59
C ASP A 805 -9.46 44.45 -12.06
N ARG A 806 -9.02 45.38 -12.91
CA ARG A 806 -7.69 45.36 -13.53
C ARG A 806 -6.53 45.57 -12.55
N GLN A 807 -6.77 46.14 -11.36
CA GLN A 807 -5.75 46.48 -10.38
C GLN A 807 -5.66 45.47 -9.21
N TYR A 808 -6.75 44.79 -8.86
CA TYR A 808 -6.81 43.87 -7.70
C TYR A 808 -7.64 42.59 -7.91
N GLY A 809 -8.22 42.40 -9.11
CA GLY A 809 -8.97 41.21 -9.49
C GLY A 809 -8.08 39.99 -9.75
N VAL A 810 -8.54 38.80 -9.36
CA VAL A 810 -7.79 37.53 -9.52
C VAL A 810 -7.90 36.90 -10.91
N THR A 811 -8.92 37.26 -11.69
CA THR A 811 -9.21 36.65 -13.00
C THR A 811 -8.70 37.53 -14.14
N THR A 812 -8.22 36.92 -15.22
CA THR A 812 -7.62 37.60 -16.39
C THR A 812 -6.36 38.43 -16.13
N ALA A 813 -5.78 38.32 -14.93
CA ALA A 813 -4.49 38.92 -14.62
C ALA A 813 -3.34 38.27 -15.43
N SER A 814 -2.28 39.04 -15.65
CA SER A 814 -1.06 38.55 -16.29
C SER A 814 0.07 38.49 -15.28
N TYR A 815 0.30 37.30 -14.76
CA TYR A 815 1.26 37.00 -13.71
C TYR A 815 2.50 36.28 -14.27
N LEU A 816 3.58 36.24 -13.49
CA LEU A 816 4.76 35.42 -13.79
C LEU A 816 4.61 34.03 -13.17
N THR A 817 4.84 32.98 -13.96
CA THR A 817 5.02 31.62 -13.45
C THR A 817 6.50 31.26 -13.45
N CYS A 818 6.96 30.50 -12.46
CA CYS A 818 8.26 29.84 -12.50
C CYS A 818 8.08 28.39 -12.06
N VAL A 819 9.17 27.61 -12.10
CA VAL A 819 9.18 26.38 -11.29
C VAL A 819 9.20 26.84 -9.83
N CYS A 820 8.22 26.44 -9.04
CA CYS A 820 8.08 26.73 -7.61
C CYS A 820 8.25 25.43 -6.82
N HIS A 821 8.78 25.51 -5.60
CA HIS A 821 8.82 24.41 -4.65
C HIS A 821 7.41 23.99 -4.22
N GLY A 822 6.47 24.94 -4.15
CA GLY A 822 5.04 24.73 -3.89
C GLY A 822 4.68 24.73 -2.41
N ASP A 823 5.54 24.18 -1.56
CA ASP A 823 5.48 24.26 -0.10
C ASP A 823 6.86 24.66 0.48
N LEU A 824 7.39 25.82 0.06
CA LEU A 824 8.62 26.35 0.63
C LEU A 824 8.35 26.99 2.00
N HIS A 825 8.91 26.38 3.04
CA HIS A 825 8.90 26.92 4.40
C HIS A 825 10.20 26.60 5.14
N GLY A 826 10.47 27.26 6.27
CA GLY A 826 11.77 27.22 6.96
C GLY A 826 12.27 25.83 7.42
N GLU A 827 11.44 24.80 7.43
CA GLU A 827 11.83 23.39 7.69
C GLU A 827 12.18 22.59 6.42
N ASN A 828 11.83 23.12 5.24
CA ASN A 828 12.12 22.53 3.92
C ASN A 828 13.36 23.18 3.28
N VAL A 829 14.08 24.00 4.04
CA VAL A 829 15.41 24.52 3.70
C VAL A 829 16.35 24.18 4.84
N LEU A 830 17.42 23.48 4.54
CA LEU A 830 18.51 23.16 5.46
C LEU A 830 19.61 24.22 5.32
N ALA A 831 20.12 24.72 6.44
CA ALA A 831 21.18 25.70 6.51
C ALA A 831 22.41 25.11 7.22
N SER A 832 23.58 25.16 6.58
CA SER A 832 24.83 24.57 7.04
C SER A 832 25.96 25.61 7.10
N GLY A 833 26.80 25.56 8.13
CA GLY A 833 28.01 26.39 8.21
C GLY A 833 28.28 26.93 9.62
N PRO A 834 29.39 27.66 9.81
CA PRO A 834 29.69 28.29 11.07
C PRO A 834 28.74 29.47 11.35
N ASP A 835 28.20 29.51 12.56
CA ASP A 835 27.31 30.60 13.00
C ASP A 835 28.00 31.97 12.84
N GLY A 836 27.23 32.99 12.41
CA GLY A 836 27.77 34.34 12.12
C GLY A 836 28.41 34.52 10.74
N ARG A 837 28.19 33.58 9.79
CA ARG A 837 28.51 33.75 8.36
C ARG A 837 27.33 33.30 7.48
N ARG A 838 27.39 33.58 6.18
CA ARG A 838 26.45 33.02 5.18
C ARG A 838 26.50 31.48 5.25
N PRO A 839 25.39 30.80 5.53
CA PRO A 839 25.32 29.35 5.46
C PRO A 839 25.28 28.89 3.99
N ASP A 840 25.78 27.69 3.73
CA ASP A 840 25.42 26.91 2.55
C ASP A 840 23.98 26.37 2.72
N LEU A 841 23.13 26.48 1.70
CA LEU A 841 21.72 26.10 1.76
C LEU A 841 21.36 24.92 0.86
N TYR A 842 20.37 24.13 1.31
CA TYR A 842 19.85 22.98 0.59
C TYR A 842 18.33 22.90 0.74
N VAL A 843 17.60 23.02 -0.37
CA VAL A 843 16.13 22.87 -0.41
C VAL A 843 15.76 21.38 -0.46
N ILE A 844 14.78 20.96 0.34
CA ILE A 844 14.34 19.56 0.52
C ILE A 844 12.81 19.45 0.42
N ASP A 845 12.31 18.23 0.21
CA ASP A 845 10.88 17.88 0.20
C ASP A 845 10.10 18.35 -1.04
N PHE A 846 10.51 17.85 -2.21
CA PHE A 846 9.99 18.25 -3.52
C PHE A 846 8.56 17.74 -3.84
N GLU A 847 7.80 17.22 -2.85
CA GLU A 847 6.48 16.60 -3.06
C GLU A 847 5.51 17.50 -3.83
N THR A 848 5.58 18.81 -3.58
CA THR A 848 4.68 19.82 -4.15
C THR A 848 5.32 20.66 -5.26
N THR A 849 6.53 20.32 -5.74
CA THR A 849 7.25 21.13 -6.74
C THR A 849 6.57 21.10 -8.11
N HIS A 850 6.35 22.27 -8.72
CA HIS A 850 5.58 22.43 -9.96
C HIS A 850 5.89 23.73 -10.71
N GLN A 851 5.48 23.87 -11.98
CA GLN A 851 5.37 25.22 -12.57
C GLN A 851 4.08 25.89 -12.07
N GLY A 852 4.21 27.05 -11.42
CA GLY A 852 3.09 27.82 -10.87
C GLY A 852 3.47 29.28 -10.62
N HIS A 853 2.56 30.05 -10.02
CA HIS A 853 2.73 31.49 -9.79
C HIS A 853 3.89 31.85 -8.86
N ILE A 854 4.70 32.83 -9.27
CA ILE A 854 5.96 33.24 -8.63
C ILE A 854 5.82 33.65 -7.15
N CYS A 855 4.72 34.29 -6.75
CA CYS A 855 4.53 34.75 -5.37
C CYS A 855 4.35 33.59 -4.36
N LYS A 856 4.09 32.37 -4.83
CA LYS A 856 3.65 31.23 -4.02
C LYS A 856 4.67 30.84 -2.95
N ASP A 857 5.93 30.64 -3.32
CA ASP A 857 6.98 30.24 -2.36
C ASP A 857 7.36 31.40 -1.42
N PHE A 858 7.37 32.65 -1.91
CA PHE A 858 7.60 33.83 -1.06
C PHE A 858 6.51 33.98 0.00
N ALA A 859 5.24 33.93 -0.39
CA ALA A 859 4.11 34.06 0.53
C ALA A 859 4.02 32.88 1.51
N ARG A 860 4.37 31.67 1.06
CA ARG A 860 4.46 30.47 1.92
C ARG A 860 5.58 30.60 2.95
N LEU A 861 6.74 31.10 2.55
CA LEU A 861 7.89 31.32 3.43
C LEU A 861 7.66 32.48 4.41
N GLU A 862 7.08 33.61 3.96
CA GLU A 862 6.62 34.70 4.84
C GLU A 862 5.61 34.17 5.87
N SER A 863 4.58 33.44 5.43
CA SER A 863 3.57 32.86 6.31
C SER A 863 4.19 31.92 7.36
N ALA A 864 5.18 31.11 6.97
CA ALA A 864 5.90 30.24 7.90
C ALA A 864 6.80 31.02 8.89
N LEU A 865 7.44 32.10 8.45
CA LEU A 865 8.28 32.95 9.29
C LEU A 865 7.47 33.61 10.42
N TRP A 866 6.26 34.12 10.12
CA TRP A 866 5.32 34.61 11.13
C TRP A 866 4.86 33.52 12.09
N SER A 867 4.55 32.33 11.56
CA SER A 867 3.73 31.33 12.25
C SER A 867 4.51 30.26 13.02
N ARG A 868 5.80 30.04 12.71
CA ARG A 868 6.54 28.85 13.15
C ARG A 868 7.95 29.12 13.72
N THR A 869 8.53 30.31 13.50
CA THR A 869 9.92 30.60 13.92
C THR A 869 10.08 30.84 15.43
N PHE A 870 9.17 31.61 16.02
CA PHE A 870 9.14 31.98 17.44
C PHE A 870 7.73 31.78 18.01
N SER A 871 7.64 31.62 19.33
CA SER A 871 6.37 31.67 20.05
C SER A 871 6.22 33.05 20.68
N TRP A 872 5.39 33.90 20.09
CA TRP A 872 5.32 35.33 20.42
C TRP A 872 4.63 35.58 21.76
N ASN A 873 5.21 36.48 22.56
CA ASN A 873 4.50 37.09 23.68
C ASN A 873 3.55 38.21 23.20
N HIS A 874 2.68 38.72 24.09
CA HIS A 874 1.66 39.71 23.72
C HIS A 874 2.24 41.04 23.18
N GLU A 875 3.37 41.51 23.72
CA GLU A 875 4.02 42.74 23.27
C GLU A 875 4.70 42.55 21.90
N GLN A 876 5.44 41.46 21.73
CA GLN A 876 6.01 41.05 20.43
C GLN A 876 4.93 40.94 19.36
N LEU A 877 3.78 40.34 19.68
CA LEU A 877 2.68 40.17 18.73
C LEU A 877 2.00 41.50 18.35
N LEU A 878 1.91 42.47 19.27
CA LEU A 878 1.46 43.82 18.93
C LEU A 878 2.43 44.51 17.96
N GLN A 879 3.75 44.35 18.15
CA GLN A 879 4.77 44.85 17.21
C GLN A 879 4.64 44.18 15.83
N VAL A 880 4.58 42.83 15.80
CA VAL A 880 4.35 42.01 14.59
C VAL A 880 3.11 42.48 13.83
N ARG A 881 1.94 42.56 14.49
CA ARG A 881 0.69 42.93 13.83
C ARG A 881 0.69 44.39 13.37
N SER A 882 1.19 45.32 14.19
CA SER A 882 1.26 46.73 13.83
C SER A 882 2.11 46.94 12.57
N TRP A 883 3.24 46.23 12.46
CA TRP A 883 4.07 46.27 11.26
C TRP A 883 3.41 45.57 10.06
N PHE A 884 2.86 44.38 10.25
CA PHE A 884 2.21 43.62 9.18
C PHE A 884 1.04 44.41 8.57
N VAL A 885 0.09 44.85 9.40
CA VAL A 885 -1.06 45.65 8.95
C VAL A 885 -0.62 47.00 8.38
N GLY A 886 0.38 47.65 8.99
CA GLY A 886 0.97 48.88 8.46
C GLY A 886 1.59 48.70 7.07
N SER A 887 2.24 47.56 6.81
CA SER A 887 2.80 47.23 5.50
C SER A 887 1.73 46.90 4.45
N LEU A 888 0.56 46.38 4.85
CA LEU A 888 -0.53 46.04 3.93
C LEU A 888 -1.40 47.25 3.54
N ARG A 889 -1.56 48.23 4.45
CA ARG A 889 -2.36 49.46 4.25
C ARG A 889 -1.53 50.72 3.93
N GLY A 890 -0.19 50.63 4.00
CA GLY A 890 0.73 51.76 3.84
C GLY A 890 1.35 51.87 2.43
N THR A 891 2.00 53.00 2.14
CA THR A 891 2.57 53.33 0.81
C THR A 891 3.85 52.56 0.45
N ALA A 892 4.18 51.49 1.16
CA ALA A 892 5.48 50.80 1.10
C ALA A 892 5.36 49.31 1.44
N MET A 893 4.41 48.60 0.82
CA MET A 893 4.22 47.16 1.06
C MET A 893 5.46 46.31 0.74
N TRP A 894 6.24 46.75 -0.25
CA TRP A 894 7.41 46.06 -0.80
C TRP A 894 8.73 46.40 -0.10
N GLU A 895 8.86 47.62 0.43
CA GLU A 895 10.04 48.12 1.14
C GLU A 895 9.62 48.80 2.47
N PRO A 896 8.93 48.08 3.40
CA PRO A 896 8.45 48.66 4.65
C PRO A 896 9.58 48.93 5.66
N ASP A 897 9.60 50.13 6.23
CA ASP A 897 10.54 50.52 7.30
C ASP A 897 10.44 49.57 8.51
N ILE A 898 11.58 49.17 9.06
CA ILE A 898 11.67 48.37 10.29
C ILE A 898 11.96 49.32 11.47
N PRO A 899 11.06 49.46 12.47
CA PRO A 899 11.28 50.37 13.59
C PRO A 899 12.49 49.93 14.43
N ALA A 900 13.29 50.91 14.88
CA ALA A 900 14.59 50.65 15.51
C ALA A 900 14.51 50.07 16.93
N ASP A 901 13.35 50.22 17.58
CA ASP A 901 13.00 49.86 18.95
C ASP A 901 12.25 48.52 19.07
N VAL A 902 12.06 47.80 17.97
CA VAL A 902 11.44 46.47 17.93
C VAL A 902 12.29 45.41 18.63
N ASP A 903 11.61 44.48 19.31
CA ASP A 903 12.19 43.34 20.02
C ASP A 903 13.11 42.48 19.11
N PRO A 904 14.25 41.97 19.61
CA PRO A 904 15.22 41.25 18.77
C PRO A 904 14.67 40.02 18.03
N ASP A 905 13.71 39.29 18.58
CA ASP A 905 13.12 38.11 17.93
C ASP A 905 12.18 38.54 16.79
N VAL A 906 11.36 39.56 17.04
CA VAL A 906 10.51 40.20 16.02
C VAL A 906 11.37 40.79 14.91
N ARG A 907 12.41 41.55 15.26
CA ARG A 907 13.32 42.23 14.31
C ARG A 907 13.98 41.27 13.33
N ARG A 908 14.36 40.05 13.74
CA ARG A 908 14.88 39.03 12.82
C ARG A 908 13.85 38.62 11.77
N VAL A 909 12.59 38.41 12.18
CA VAL A 909 11.49 38.06 11.26
C VAL A 909 11.16 39.23 10.33
N LEU A 910 11.14 40.48 10.83
CA LEU A 910 10.95 41.68 9.99
C LEU A 910 12.06 41.82 8.94
N LEU A 911 13.33 41.63 9.33
CA LEU A 911 14.48 41.66 8.41
C LEU A 911 14.35 40.59 7.31
N CYS A 912 13.96 39.37 7.67
CA CYS A 912 13.71 38.31 6.68
C CYS A 912 12.58 38.68 5.70
N ILE A 913 11.48 39.23 6.20
CA ILE A 913 10.28 39.46 5.39
C ILE A 913 10.44 40.71 4.50
N ALA A 914 11.06 41.77 5.00
CA ALA A 914 11.42 42.93 4.18
C ALA A 914 12.32 42.53 3.00
N GLU A 915 13.35 41.70 3.23
CA GLU A 915 14.23 41.24 2.16
C GLU A 915 13.53 40.25 1.20
N LEU A 916 12.64 39.37 1.67
CA LEU A 916 11.82 38.52 0.79
C LEU A 916 10.96 39.36 -0.16
N ARG A 917 10.27 40.38 0.36
CA ARG A 917 9.43 41.27 -0.45
C ARG A 917 10.27 42.14 -1.39
N ALA A 918 11.45 42.61 -0.97
CA ALA A 918 12.38 43.35 -1.81
C ALA A 918 12.99 42.48 -2.94
N ILE A 919 13.29 41.20 -2.68
CA ILE A 919 13.75 40.25 -3.71
C ILE A 919 12.63 39.98 -4.72
N LEU A 920 11.40 39.73 -4.26
CA LEU A 920 10.24 39.57 -5.15
C LEU A 920 10.00 40.85 -5.97
N LYS A 921 10.05 42.03 -5.36
CA LYS A 921 9.97 43.32 -6.07
C LYS A 921 11.07 43.48 -7.11
N GLY A 922 12.28 43.00 -6.82
CA GLY A 922 13.40 42.94 -7.76
C GLY A 922 13.22 42.00 -8.95
N CYS A 923 12.21 41.11 -8.93
CA CYS A 923 11.83 40.25 -10.07
C CYS A 923 10.82 40.91 -11.03
N GLU A 924 10.37 42.15 -10.78
CA GLU A 924 9.48 42.88 -11.69
C GLU A 924 10.09 43.10 -13.07
N GLN A 925 9.21 43.18 -14.07
CA GLN A 925 9.59 43.53 -15.44
C GLN A 925 8.98 44.89 -15.78
N LYS A 926 9.69 45.71 -16.57
CA LYS A 926 9.34 47.14 -16.80
C LYS A 926 7.89 47.42 -17.26
N ASN A 927 7.25 46.45 -17.90
CA ASN A 927 5.87 46.57 -18.39
C ASN A 927 4.84 45.79 -17.53
N TRP A 928 5.31 45.06 -16.52
CA TRP A 928 4.58 44.12 -15.67
C TRP A 928 5.13 44.19 -14.23
N PRO A 929 4.78 45.26 -13.48
CA PRO A 929 4.97 45.30 -12.04
C PRO A 929 3.99 44.34 -11.34
N PHE A 930 4.36 43.85 -10.16
CA PHE A 930 3.47 43.07 -9.30
C PHE A 930 2.43 43.97 -8.64
N GLY A 931 1.19 43.49 -8.61
CA GLY A 931 0.14 44.14 -7.83
C GLY A 931 0.34 43.89 -6.33
N GLU A 932 0.08 44.89 -5.49
CA GLU A 932 0.03 44.67 -4.03
C GLU A 932 -1.05 43.62 -3.68
N ALA A 933 -2.20 43.70 -4.35
CA ALA A 933 -3.25 42.69 -4.29
C ALA A 933 -2.79 41.28 -4.72
N GLU A 934 -1.91 41.16 -5.71
CA GLU A 934 -1.40 39.87 -6.25
C GLU A 934 -0.63 39.08 -5.18
N TYR A 935 0.17 39.78 -4.36
CA TYR A 935 0.85 39.20 -3.21
C TYR A 935 -0.06 39.08 -1.98
N GLN A 936 -1.04 39.97 -1.78
CA GLN A 936 -2.07 39.82 -0.73
C GLN A 936 -2.90 38.54 -0.93
N TRP A 937 -3.32 38.23 -2.16
CA TRP A 937 -3.97 36.95 -2.48
C TRP A 937 -3.04 35.74 -2.21
N ALA A 938 -1.74 35.88 -2.50
CA ALA A 938 -0.73 34.86 -2.19
C ALA A 938 -0.61 34.60 -0.67
N LEU A 939 -0.56 35.67 0.14
CA LEU A 939 -0.49 35.60 1.60
C LEU A 939 -1.77 34.97 2.19
N LEU A 940 -2.95 35.40 1.77
CA LEU A 940 -4.23 34.85 2.23
C LEU A 940 -4.30 33.32 1.97
N ALA A 941 -3.93 32.89 0.77
CA ALA A 941 -3.89 31.48 0.40
C ALA A 941 -2.80 30.67 1.12
N SER A 942 -1.74 31.33 1.62
CA SER A 942 -0.59 30.68 2.28
C SER A 942 -0.73 30.58 3.80
N LEU A 943 -1.34 31.60 4.44
CA LEU A 943 -1.58 31.68 5.88
C LEU A 943 -2.65 30.69 6.36
N LEU A 944 -3.75 30.56 5.61
CA LEU A 944 -4.87 29.68 6.00
C LEU A 944 -4.46 28.22 6.20
N PRO A 945 -3.70 27.56 5.29
CA PRO A 945 -3.23 26.20 5.54
C PRO A 945 -2.34 26.03 6.78
N PHE A 946 -1.70 27.08 7.31
CA PHE A 946 -0.99 27.03 8.60
C PHE A 946 -1.92 27.13 9.82
N ALA A 947 -3.06 27.82 9.70
CA ALA A 947 -4.03 28.01 10.79
C ALA A 947 -4.70 26.71 11.28
N ARG A 948 -4.60 25.61 10.53
CA ARG A 948 -5.15 24.28 10.86
C ARG A 948 -4.15 23.32 11.51
N TYR A 949 -2.86 23.62 11.51
CA TYR A 949 -1.85 22.66 11.98
C TYR A 949 -1.68 22.68 13.51
N ARG A 950 -1.42 21.50 14.09
CA ARG A 950 -1.23 21.28 15.54
C ARG A 950 0.23 21.44 16.00
N ASP A 951 1.15 21.74 15.09
CA ASP A 951 2.60 21.67 15.29
C ASP A 951 3.15 22.77 16.21
N HIS A 952 2.48 23.93 16.29
CA HIS A 952 2.92 24.98 17.20
C HIS A 952 2.72 24.56 18.67
N LYS A 953 3.82 24.59 19.44
CA LYS A 953 3.89 24.06 20.82
C LYS A 953 3.08 24.87 21.81
N ASP A 954 3.16 26.20 21.73
CA ASP A 954 2.27 27.09 22.47
C ASP A 954 0.91 27.15 21.77
N GLN A 955 -0.15 26.86 22.54
CA GLN A 955 -1.53 26.86 22.06
C GLN A 955 -2.00 28.26 21.65
N VAL A 956 -1.53 29.31 22.32
CA VAL A 956 -2.01 30.68 22.11
C VAL A 956 -1.63 31.18 20.72
N ASN A 957 -0.40 30.88 20.28
CA ASN A 957 0.13 31.22 18.97
C ASN A 957 -0.48 30.44 17.79
N ARG A 958 -1.24 29.36 18.02
CA ARG A 958 -1.94 28.60 16.93
C ARG A 958 -2.97 29.44 16.17
N HIS A 959 -3.52 30.47 16.81
CA HIS A 959 -4.52 31.35 16.19
C HIS A 959 -3.92 32.48 15.34
N LEU A 960 -2.62 32.79 15.48
CA LEU A 960 -1.98 33.89 14.75
C LEU A 960 -2.12 33.79 13.22
N PRO A 961 -1.92 32.63 12.55
CA PRO A 961 -2.02 32.57 11.09
C PRO A 961 -3.44 32.89 10.60
N PHE A 962 -4.46 32.54 11.38
CA PHE A 962 -5.86 32.87 11.08
C PHE A 962 -6.15 34.37 11.24
N LEU A 963 -5.59 34.99 12.28
CA LEU A 963 -5.73 36.42 12.54
C LEU A 963 -5.01 37.27 11.48
N LEU A 964 -3.80 36.86 11.05
CA LEU A 964 -3.09 37.51 9.94
C LEU A 964 -3.82 37.31 8.60
N ALA A 965 -4.38 36.11 8.34
CA ALA A 965 -5.21 35.88 7.16
C ALA A 965 -6.46 36.77 7.14
N ALA A 966 -7.08 37.00 8.31
CA ALA A 966 -8.20 37.92 8.44
C ALA A 966 -7.81 39.37 8.19
N ASP A 967 -6.68 39.83 8.71
CA ASP A 967 -6.15 41.17 8.44
C ASP A 967 -5.84 41.37 6.93
N VAL A 968 -5.34 40.35 6.21
CA VAL A 968 -5.16 40.40 4.74
C VAL A 968 -6.50 40.43 4.00
N ALA A 969 -7.46 39.58 4.40
CA ALA A 969 -8.79 39.52 3.81
C ALA A 969 -9.55 40.85 3.95
N ASP A 970 -9.34 41.55 5.06
CA ASP A 970 -9.94 42.87 5.33
C ASP A 970 -9.38 43.95 4.40
N VAL A 971 -8.06 43.98 4.18
CA VAL A 971 -7.41 44.92 3.26
C VAL A 971 -7.84 44.71 1.81
N LEU A 972 -7.94 43.46 1.35
CA LEU A 972 -8.45 43.13 0.02
C LEU A 972 -9.89 43.65 -0.19
N VAL A 973 -10.74 43.48 0.83
CA VAL A 973 -12.12 43.96 0.81
C VAL A 973 -12.22 45.49 0.94
N GLU A 974 -11.38 46.13 1.75
CA GLU A 974 -11.29 47.60 1.86
C GLU A 974 -10.85 48.25 0.55
N HIS A 975 -9.87 47.68 -0.15
CA HIS A 975 -9.43 48.18 -1.46
C HIS A 975 -10.56 48.10 -2.49
N ALA A 976 -11.27 46.97 -2.54
CA ALA A 976 -12.42 46.81 -3.42
C ALA A 976 -13.62 47.69 -3.04
N GLU A 977 -13.95 47.85 -1.76
CA GLU A 977 -15.05 48.74 -1.34
C GLU A 977 -14.71 50.22 -1.53
N GLY A 978 -13.49 50.66 -1.18
CA GLY A 978 -13.02 52.04 -1.31
C GLY A 978 -13.01 52.55 -2.75
N ALA A 979 -12.77 51.66 -3.73
CA ALA A 979 -12.88 51.98 -5.15
C ALA A 979 -14.29 52.48 -5.57
N ALA A 980 -15.36 52.10 -4.87
CA ALA A 980 -16.73 52.57 -5.15
C ALA A 980 -16.94 54.05 -4.77
N SER A 981 -16.13 54.59 -3.86
CA SER A 981 -16.22 55.99 -3.40
C SER A 981 -15.36 56.97 -4.21
N GLY A 982 -14.65 56.49 -5.25
CA GLY A 982 -13.74 57.29 -6.07
C GLY A 982 -14.12 57.44 -7.55
N SER A 983 -15.29 56.93 -7.97
CA SER A 983 -15.77 56.89 -9.36
C SER A 983 -16.92 57.84 -9.63
#